data_AF-A0A7H8RBC5-F1
#
_entry.id   AF-A0A7H8RBC5-F1
#
_cell.length_a   1.000
_cell.length_b   1.000
_cell.length_c   1.000
_cell.angle_alpha   90.00
_cell.angle_beta   90.00
_cell.angle_gamma   90.00
#
_symmetry.space_group_name_H-M   'P 1'
#
loop_
_entity.id
_entity.type
_entity.pdbx_description
1 polymer ?
#
loop_
_entity_poly.entity_id
_entity_poly.type
_entity_poly.pdbx_seq_one_letter_code
_entity_poly.pdbx_strand_id
1 'polypeptide(L)'
;MTLFHPSLEEKKEKALRKAKKNLKKQYDGGKHKVPFGRKFERPRMDDRQREIRMIELEDGKGNYRKRVYRNPLGEKTSKHPDLDTYYSTTREIPRRLVVQATEAAMNEARNDPHPRYWRQTKINGRAPFLIRLAEFCWNPLGLLEADEIEESDDDDDDDDNIYGKKKSEEKKPVAIRHLCMRILNWITSAFCILSFAWIIQFVLAAQIAATPWSDDDSADPYKEYDNVHWSWPQHAINRLDQAPDNPEHQSEIGRLSIPRLLRVKTSGKWKTKETRYLHDKATRMLPEYVLLSFSRANFPGRSVAFFEEYFDRVADTILAQENKKREIEGKHRIEAYWVDTHCVSKETEQKTTEDINTICDAVRCAKKVYIVLPAINTYELETWGQRIWTMPEVLLAVGKIAYCTCSPDVEETGELNSEIHDVDLNEFYDSFWHDTRPTEKDDEDVVGLLVKHYSGSLKLTDLQLFTCAVQALARRFTSERGKENPKTIEGYTTTDVAYAAMGLMAYRITPNKADDNFQAIARLSLVNDSNLLLERLVSLWPHQTGETTEQKNLVIDKNAAGSVDIMRNIANRDQYSTYLWDIHPLCNVVGIADEKYTPAVILDQCRAIPIRWKGFPKMKYVQDFNKLGATLSQTIVFWGSSLVALGFALFTSALSLEFSLLPYKNYNNNNSNNAQIPSVKMYLVGSAVFFGCAWVISWLSPRAVRQLCHSGSAGISCHLVGFEGIQSLHDIETSIFGNCDGRFSYAPSSNLFSEPLRAKHIRMGKEPKEGVDELKRIAKSLCKSPRDRLFTIVDTGDLTVTVIAAERPPVVALICGREGGMLRALLCSWRFDNNCLYRESVVRMRSSLEDQTTPMDWLKVSLASQGDVSREIVKHRIDEKRKQYSGPSPQIPLSTVKPHVSINGL
;
A
#
# COMPACT_ATOMS: atom_id res chain seq x y z
N MET A 1 -23.47 -36.31 39.59
CA MET A 1 -22.21 -36.04 38.86
C MET A 1 -22.38 -34.72 38.12
N THR A 2 -22.25 -33.60 38.85
CA THR A 2 -22.43 -32.24 38.33
C THR A 2 -21.19 -31.85 37.54
N LEU A 3 -21.33 -31.76 36.22
CA LEU A 3 -20.28 -31.27 35.33
C LEU A 3 -20.01 -29.80 35.64
N PHE A 4 -18.91 -29.52 36.35
CA PHE A 4 -18.40 -28.18 36.56
C PHE A 4 -18.06 -27.56 35.20
N HIS A 5 -18.90 -26.65 34.71
CA HIS A 5 -18.56 -25.82 33.57
C HIS A 5 -17.52 -24.78 34.02
N PRO A 6 -16.35 -24.69 33.35
CA PRO A 6 -15.30 -23.77 33.74
C PRO A 6 -15.76 -22.32 33.64
N SER A 7 -15.31 -21.49 34.59
CA SER A 7 -15.68 -20.07 34.69
C SER A 7 -15.21 -19.29 33.45
N LEU A 8 -15.81 -18.12 33.19
CA LEU A 8 -15.43 -17.28 32.04
C LEU A 8 -13.94 -16.87 32.12
N GLU A 9 -13.43 -16.63 33.32
CA GLU A 9 -12.03 -16.26 33.56
C GLU A 9 -11.06 -17.42 33.31
N GLU A 10 -11.39 -18.63 33.76
CA GLU A 10 -10.60 -19.83 33.47
C GLU A 10 -10.49 -20.09 31.96
N LYS A 11 -11.59 -19.88 31.22
CA LYS A 11 -11.60 -20.00 29.75
C LYS A 11 -10.70 -18.95 29.10
N LYS A 12 -10.69 -17.71 29.61
CA LYS A 12 -9.82 -16.63 29.13
C LYS A 12 -8.34 -16.95 29.41
N GLU A 13 -8.02 -17.40 30.61
CA GLU A 13 -6.65 -17.74 30.99
C GLU A 13 -6.11 -18.93 30.18
N LYS A 14 -6.93 -19.97 29.98
CA LYS A 14 -6.58 -21.12 29.13
C LYS A 14 -6.33 -20.69 27.67
N ALA A 15 -7.14 -19.77 27.15
CA ALA A 15 -6.94 -19.21 25.81
C ALA A 15 -5.63 -18.41 25.71
N LEU A 16 -5.34 -17.57 26.72
CA LEU A 16 -4.09 -16.82 26.84
C LEU A 16 -2.87 -17.75 26.85
N ARG A 17 -2.88 -18.80 27.69
CA ARG A 17 -1.79 -19.80 27.76
C ARG A 17 -1.59 -20.49 26.41
N LYS A 18 -2.68 -20.86 25.72
CA LYS A 18 -2.62 -21.47 24.38
C LYS A 18 -2.06 -20.52 23.32
N ALA A 19 -2.45 -19.25 23.35
CA ALA A 19 -1.94 -18.22 22.45
C ALA A 19 -0.43 -17.99 22.67
N LYS A 20 0.01 -17.83 23.93
CA LYS A 20 1.43 -17.72 24.29
C LYS A 20 2.24 -18.92 23.80
N LYS A 21 1.74 -20.15 24.01
CA LYS A 21 2.39 -21.38 23.53
C LYS A 21 2.48 -21.43 22.00
N ASN A 22 1.42 -21.03 21.30
CA ASN A 22 1.44 -20.99 19.84
C ASN A 22 2.43 -19.95 19.31
N LEU A 23 2.47 -18.77 19.92
CA LEU A 23 3.40 -17.70 19.56
C LEU A 23 4.85 -18.14 19.75
N LYS A 24 5.19 -18.72 20.91
CA LYS A 24 6.53 -19.28 21.17
C LYS A 24 6.91 -20.36 20.15
N LYS A 25 5.95 -21.20 19.72
CA LYS A 25 6.18 -22.23 18.68
C LYS A 25 6.42 -21.63 17.30
N GLN A 26 5.76 -20.52 16.96
CA GLN A 26 5.90 -19.90 15.63
C GLN A 26 7.16 -19.07 15.49
N TYR A 27 7.66 -18.50 16.58
CA TYR A 27 8.79 -17.56 16.61
C TYR A 27 10.03 -18.14 17.31
N ASP A 28 10.27 -19.45 17.17
CA ASP A 28 11.38 -20.15 17.83
C ASP A 28 12.74 -20.00 17.10
N GLY A 29 12.78 -19.31 15.95
CA GLY A 29 13.99 -19.21 15.13
C GLY A 29 14.50 -20.55 14.57
N GLY A 30 13.70 -21.61 14.69
CA GLY A 30 14.11 -22.97 14.37
C GLY A 30 14.30 -23.19 12.87
N LYS A 31 15.37 -23.91 12.51
CA LYS A 31 15.58 -24.42 11.15
C LYS A 31 14.88 -25.76 10.99
N HIS A 32 13.94 -25.84 10.05
CA HIS A 32 13.19 -27.05 9.75
C HIS A 32 13.58 -27.60 8.39
N LYS A 33 13.88 -28.89 8.34
CA LYS A 33 13.99 -29.65 7.09
C LYS A 33 12.68 -30.39 6.86
N VAL A 34 12.09 -30.25 5.69
CA VAL A 34 10.98 -31.10 5.23
C VAL A 34 11.50 -32.16 4.26
N PRO A 35 10.72 -33.22 3.97
CA PRO A 35 11.03 -34.16 2.90
C PRO A 35 11.31 -33.40 1.58
N PHE A 36 12.20 -33.93 0.74
CA PHE A 36 12.70 -33.29 -0.50
C PHE A 36 13.69 -32.12 -0.30
N GLY A 37 14.42 -32.09 0.82
CA GLY A 37 15.61 -31.24 0.97
C GLY A 37 15.38 -29.75 1.20
N ARG A 38 14.12 -29.29 1.31
CA ARG A 38 13.82 -27.87 1.57
C ARG A 38 14.09 -27.53 3.04
N LYS A 39 14.77 -26.41 3.24
CA LYS A 39 15.13 -25.84 4.54
C LYS A 39 14.34 -24.54 4.73
N PHE A 40 13.61 -24.47 5.84
CA PHE A 40 12.87 -23.28 6.26
C PHE A 40 13.42 -22.76 7.58
N GLU A 41 13.42 -21.45 7.75
CA GLU A 41 13.75 -20.77 8.99
C GLU A 41 12.52 -20.03 9.49
N ARG A 42 12.13 -20.32 10.74
CA ARG A 42 11.05 -19.59 11.42
C ARG A 42 11.57 -18.22 11.87
N PRO A 43 10.68 -17.21 11.96
CA PRO A 43 11.07 -15.91 12.48
C PRO A 43 11.52 -16.01 13.95
N ARG A 44 12.30 -15.02 14.38
CA ARG A 44 12.66 -14.81 15.79
C ARG A 44 11.86 -13.63 16.33
N MET A 45 11.73 -13.56 17.65
CA MET A 45 10.99 -12.49 18.30
C MET A 45 11.52 -12.26 19.70
N ASP A 46 11.83 -10.99 19.99
CA ASP A 46 12.32 -10.55 21.29
C ASP A 46 11.18 -10.49 22.32
N ASP A 47 11.52 -10.37 23.60
CA ASP A 47 10.53 -10.36 24.68
C ASP A 47 9.59 -9.15 24.60
N ARG A 48 10.10 -7.95 24.26
CA ARG A 48 9.28 -6.74 24.04
C ARG A 48 8.31 -6.92 22.87
N GLN A 49 8.77 -7.50 21.78
CA GLN A 49 7.92 -7.76 20.61
C GLN A 49 6.87 -8.84 20.91
N ARG A 50 7.20 -9.82 21.76
CA ARG A 50 6.25 -10.83 22.23
C ARG A 50 5.06 -10.18 22.93
N GLU A 51 5.31 -9.18 23.78
CA GLU A 51 4.25 -8.44 24.47
C GLU A 51 3.36 -7.68 23.48
N ILE A 52 3.97 -6.90 22.58
CA ILE A 52 3.26 -6.19 21.50
C ILE A 52 2.41 -7.17 20.68
N ARG A 53 2.98 -8.32 20.31
CA ARG A 53 2.31 -9.34 19.51
C ARG A 53 1.16 -10.01 20.25
N MET A 54 1.29 -10.18 21.56
CA MET A 54 0.18 -10.63 22.39
C MET A 54 -0.96 -9.61 22.36
N ILE A 55 -0.66 -8.32 22.49
CA ILE A 55 -1.68 -7.26 22.38
C ILE A 55 -2.36 -7.30 21.01
N GLU A 56 -1.64 -7.55 19.90
CA GLU A 56 -2.25 -7.69 18.57
C GLU A 56 -3.18 -8.91 18.43
N LEU A 57 -2.86 -10.03 19.11
CA LEU A 57 -3.67 -11.25 19.09
C LEU A 57 -4.99 -11.11 19.86
N GLU A 58 -5.05 -10.15 20.79
CA GLU A 58 -6.24 -9.83 21.57
C GLU A 58 -7.38 -9.38 20.63
N ASP A 59 -8.59 -9.90 20.83
CA ASP A 59 -9.79 -9.40 20.16
C ASP A 59 -10.33 -8.15 20.85
N GLY A 60 -11.32 -7.48 20.25
CA GLY A 60 -11.95 -6.29 20.85
C GLY A 60 -12.66 -6.53 22.18
N LYS A 61 -12.78 -7.79 22.62
CA LYS A 61 -13.37 -8.22 23.91
C LYS A 61 -12.32 -8.75 24.89
N GLY A 62 -11.03 -8.54 24.62
CA GLY A 62 -9.94 -8.98 25.49
C GLY A 62 -9.63 -10.49 25.44
N ASN A 63 -10.09 -11.23 24.44
CA ASN A 63 -9.84 -12.68 24.32
C ASN A 63 -8.79 -13.04 23.27
N TYR A 64 -8.08 -14.15 23.50
CA TYR A 64 -7.01 -14.65 22.64
C TYR A 64 -7.44 -15.88 21.82
N ARG A 65 -8.51 -15.75 21.04
CA ARG A 65 -9.12 -16.86 20.26
C ARG A 65 -8.60 -16.91 18.83
N LYS A 66 -8.85 -18.03 18.15
CA LYS A 66 -8.66 -18.13 16.69
C LYS A 66 -9.71 -17.26 16.00
N ARG A 67 -9.32 -16.54 14.96
CA ARG A 67 -10.22 -15.77 14.10
C ARG A 67 -10.71 -16.65 12.96
N VAL A 68 -11.92 -16.37 12.47
CA VAL A 68 -12.60 -17.18 11.45
C VAL A 68 -12.54 -16.43 10.12
N TYR A 69 -12.17 -17.14 9.07
CA TYR A 69 -12.24 -16.69 7.68
C TYR A 69 -13.33 -17.47 6.96
N ARG A 70 -14.04 -16.79 6.04
CA ARG A 70 -15.04 -17.38 5.17
C ARG A 70 -14.54 -17.32 3.71
N ASN A 71 -14.45 -18.45 3.04
CA ASN A 71 -14.03 -18.49 1.62
C ASN A 71 -15.19 -18.04 0.69
N PRO A 72 -14.96 -17.89 -0.63
CA PRO A 72 -16.01 -17.56 -1.60
C PRO A 72 -17.14 -18.60 -1.69
N LEU A 73 -16.90 -19.86 -1.30
CA LEU A 73 -17.94 -20.89 -1.21
C LEU A 73 -18.73 -20.84 0.12
N GLY A 74 -18.40 -19.93 1.02
CA GLY A 74 -19.07 -19.75 2.30
C GLY A 74 -18.58 -20.65 3.44
N GLU A 75 -17.60 -21.52 3.19
CA GLU A 75 -16.94 -22.40 4.17
C GLU A 75 -16.09 -21.61 5.17
N LYS A 76 -16.11 -22.04 6.43
CA LYS A 76 -15.44 -21.35 7.55
C LYS A 76 -14.18 -22.08 7.98
N THR A 77 -13.06 -21.36 8.05
CA THR A 77 -11.80 -21.87 8.59
C THR A 77 -11.29 -21.00 9.74
N SER A 78 -10.62 -21.59 10.74
CA SER A 78 -10.15 -20.85 11.92
C SER A 78 -8.64 -20.92 12.12
N LYS A 79 -8.03 -19.76 12.38
CA LYS A 79 -6.58 -19.63 12.55
C LYS A 79 -6.23 -18.48 13.51
N HIS A 80 -5.05 -18.55 14.15
CA HIS A 80 -4.55 -17.40 14.91
C HIS A 80 -3.97 -16.36 13.94
N PRO A 81 -4.16 -15.04 14.17
CA PRO A 81 -3.53 -13.98 13.39
C PRO A 81 -2.06 -13.78 13.83
N ASP A 82 -1.31 -14.88 13.94
CA ASP A 82 0.02 -14.99 14.55
C ASP A 82 1.17 -14.76 13.57
N LEU A 83 1.00 -15.05 12.29
CA LEU A 83 1.97 -14.84 11.22
C LEU A 83 1.26 -14.25 10.00
N ASP A 84 2.04 -13.71 9.07
CA ASP A 84 1.51 -13.24 7.80
C ASP A 84 0.99 -14.41 6.97
N THR A 85 -0.08 -14.14 6.22
CA THR A 85 -0.84 -15.14 5.48
C THR A 85 -1.11 -14.69 4.07
N TYR A 86 -1.34 -15.67 3.19
CA TYR A 86 -1.90 -15.44 1.87
C TYR A 86 -3.12 -16.33 1.67
N TYR A 87 -4.00 -15.90 0.78
CA TYR A 87 -5.12 -16.70 0.31
C TYR A 87 -4.62 -17.71 -0.72
N SER A 88 -4.80 -19.00 -0.43
CA SER A 88 -4.32 -20.07 -1.31
C SER A 88 -5.39 -20.41 -2.34
N THR A 89 -5.31 -19.89 -3.55
CA THR A 89 -6.33 -20.11 -4.60
C THR A 89 -6.60 -21.60 -4.90
N THR A 90 -5.58 -22.47 -4.83
CA THR A 90 -5.77 -23.94 -5.02
C THR A 90 -6.46 -24.67 -3.85
N ARG A 91 -6.51 -24.07 -2.66
CA ARG A 91 -7.07 -24.72 -1.46
C ARG A 91 -8.15 -23.89 -0.78
N GLU A 92 -8.40 -22.68 -1.28
CA GLU A 92 -9.36 -21.68 -0.79
C GLU A 92 -9.30 -21.35 0.70
N ILE A 93 -8.12 -21.50 1.33
CA ILE A 93 -7.95 -21.33 2.78
C ILE A 93 -6.71 -20.48 3.14
N PRO A 94 -6.74 -19.78 4.28
CA PRO A 94 -5.63 -18.95 4.73
C PRO A 94 -4.39 -19.78 5.08
N ARG A 95 -3.33 -19.56 4.32
CA ARG A 95 -2.08 -20.32 4.42
C ARG A 95 -0.98 -19.42 4.96
N ARG A 96 -0.03 -19.98 5.73
CA ARG A 96 1.09 -19.19 6.27
C ARG A 96 2.01 -18.83 5.12
N LEU A 97 2.48 -17.59 5.11
CA LEU A 97 3.36 -17.11 4.08
C LEU A 97 4.76 -17.70 4.27
N VAL A 98 5.33 -18.17 3.15
CA VAL A 98 6.69 -18.67 3.06
C VAL A 98 7.35 -17.90 1.94
N VAL A 99 8.46 -17.24 2.25
CA VAL A 99 9.16 -16.30 1.39
C VAL A 99 10.56 -16.84 1.12
N GLN A 100 10.93 -16.93 -0.15
CA GLN A 100 12.32 -17.18 -0.53
C GLN A 100 13.16 -15.95 -0.22
N ALA A 101 14.39 -16.16 0.24
CA ALA A 101 15.31 -15.07 0.55
C ALA A 101 16.69 -15.36 -0.03
N THR A 102 17.36 -14.31 -0.49
CA THR A 102 18.77 -14.36 -0.91
C THR A 102 19.68 -14.63 0.29
N GLU A 103 20.92 -15.09 0.05
CA GLU A 103 21.87 -15.34 1.14
C GLU A 103 22.22 -14.06 1.92
N ALA A 104 22.31 -12.92 1.22
CA ALA A 104 22.50 -11.61 1.85
C ALA A 104 21.32 -11.24 2.75
N ALA A 105 20.09 -11.34 2.24
CA ALA A 105 18.89 -11.06 3.02
C ALA A 105 18.76 -12.02 4.22
N MET A 106 19.14 -13.29 4.07
CA MET A 106 19.17 -14.27 5.16
C MET A 106 20.19 -13.94 6.25
N ASN A 107 21.29 -13.26 5.92
CA ASN A 107 22.29 -12.84 6.90
C ASN A 107 21.82 -11.58 7.65
N GLU A 108 21.29 -10.59 6.94
CA GLU A 108 20.68 -9.39 7.53
C GLU A 108 19.49 -9.77 8.43
N ALA A 109 18.68 -10.71 7.97
CA ALA A 109 17.55 -11.32 8.68
C ALA A 109 17.88 -11.90 10.06
N ARG A 110 19.12 -12.33 10.32
CA ARG A 110 19.50 -12.87 11.64
C ARG A 110 19.49 -11.80 12.73
N ASN A 111 19.69 -10.56 12.32
CA ASN A 111 19.72 -9.39 13.18
C ASN A 111 18.42 -8.57 13.07
N ASP A 112 17.49 -8.96 12.18
CA ASP A 112 16.17 -8.34 12.04
C ASP A 112 15.14 -9.06 12.95
N PRO A 113 14.64 -8.39 14.00
CA PRO A 113 13.67 -8.99 14.90
C PRO A 113 12.22 -8.87 14.38
N HIS A 114 11.95 -8.24 13.23
CA HIS A 114 10.58 -7.95 12.76
C HIS A 114 9.91 -8.98 11.80
N PRO A 115 10.51 -10.10 11.35
CA PRO A 115 9.87 -10.95 10.35
C PRO A 115 8.63 -11.64 10.90
N ARG A 116 7.55 -11.64 10.10
CA ARG A 116 6.27 -12.28 10.44
C ARG A 116 5.91 -13.44 9.52
N TYR A 117 6.83 -13.87 8.67
CA TYR A 117 6.68 -14.98 7.74
C TYR A 117 7.85 -15.95 7.87
N TRP A 118 7.71 -17.14 7.27
CA TRP A 118 8.77 -18.13 7.24
C TRP A 118 9.70 -17.88 6.06
N ARG A 119 11.00 -17.99 6.28
CA ARG A 119 11.99 -17.83 5.21
C ARG A 119 12.39 -19.20 4.67
N GLN A 120 12.54 -19.30 3.36
CA GLN A 120 13.11 -20.46 2.68
C GLN A 120 14.56 -20.14 2.30
N THR A 121 15.49 -20.96 2.77
CA THR A 121 16.92 -20.75 2.47
C THR A 121 17.16 -21.14 1.01
N LYS A 122 17.53 -20.15 0.20
CA LYS A 122 17.76 -20.20 -1.25
C LYS A 122 16.52 -20.04 -2.12
N ILE A 123 16.76 -19.30 -3.19
CA ILE A 123 15.87 -19.17 -4.33
C ILE A 123 15.95 -20.48 -5.11
N ASN A 124 14.79 -21.08 -5.30
CA ASN A 124 14.60 -22.36 -5.96
C ASN A 124 13.73 -22.12 -7.18
N GLY A 125 14.22 -22.50 -8.35
CA GLY A 125 13.40 -22.71 -9.54
C GLY A 125 13.33 -24.17 -9.95
N ARG A 126 12.30 -24.47 -10.75
CA ARG A 126 11.97 -25.79 -11.28
C ARG A 126 12.43 -25.95 -12.73
N ALA A 127 13.60 -25.39 -13.06
CA ALA A 127 14.20 -25.63 -14.37
C ALA A 127 14.38 -27.15 -14.61
N PRO A 128 13.98 -27.67 -15.79
CA PRO A 128 14.18 -29.06 -16.15
C PRO A 128 15.64 -29.49 -15.97
N PHE A 129 15.84 -30.70 -15.44
CA PHE A 129 17.18 -31.27 -15.25
C PHE A 129 17.98 -31.30 -16.56
N LEU A 130 17.32 -31.61 -17.68
CA LEU A 130 17.92 -31.65 -19.01
C LEU A 130 18.57 -30.32 -19.41
N ILE A 131 17.90 -29.19 -19.13
CA ILE A 131 18.42 -27.85 -19.48
C ILE A 131 19.63 -27.53 -18.61
N ARG A 132 19.53 -27.79 -17.30
CA ARG A 132 20.68 -27.59 -16.38
C ARG A 132 21.88 -28.46 -16.74
N LEU A 133 21.64 -29.70 -17.17
CA LEU A 133 22.70 -30.60 -17.60
C LEU A 133 23.32 -30.14 -18.93
N ALA A 134 22.49 -29.68 -19.87
CA ALA A 134 22.97 -29.11 -21.13
C ALA A 134 23.83 -27.86 -20.91
N GLU A 135 23.37 -26.96 -20.04
CA GLU A 135 24.13 -25.76 -19.67
C GLU A 135 25.42 -26.10 -18.93
N PHE A 136 25.39 -27.05 -18.01
CA PHE A 136 26.60 -27.54 -17.33
C PHE A 136 27.61 -28.16 -18.31
N CYS A 137 27.14 -28.89 -19.33
CA CYS A 137 28.02 -29.44 -20.35
C CYS A 137 28.64 -28.35 -21.22
N TRP A 138 27.88 -27.30 -21.54
CA TRP A 138 28.33 -26.22 -22.43
C TRP A 138 29.21 -25.18 -21.72
N ASN A 139 28.81 -24.76 -20.53
CA ASN A 139 29.44 -23.71 -19.74
C ASN A 139 29.64 -24.16 -18.28
N PRO A 140 30.50 -25.17 -18.02
CA PRO A 140 30.69 -25.72 -16.68
C PRO A 140 31.23 -24.72 -15.66
N LEU A 141 31.93 -23.66 -16.12
CA LEU A 141 32.47 -22.62 -15.26
C LEU A 141 31.53 -21.40 -15.10
N GLY A 142 30.37 -21.38 -15.75
CA GLY A 142 29.37 -20.31 -15.62
C GLY A 142 29.91 -18.93 -16.05
N LEU A 143 30.78 -18.87 -17.05
CA LEU A 143 31.29 -17.59 -17.56
C LEU A 143 30.19 -16.92 -18.39
N LEU A 144 29.93 -15.64 -18.15
CA LEU A 144 29.07 -14.83 -19.01
C LEU A 144 29.70 -14.79 -20.42
N GLU A 145 28.92 -15.13 -21.46
CA GLU A 145 29.34 -14.91 -22.84
C GLU A 145 29.54 -13.40 -23.02
N ALA A 146 30.76 -13.00 -23.38
CA ALA A 146 31.21 -11.62 -23.41
C ALA A 146 30.68 -10.84 -24.63
N ASP A 147 29.60 -11.31 -25.26
CA ASP A 147 29.09 -10.75 -26.51
C ASP A 147 28.22 -9.50 -26.29
N GLU A 148 28.00 -9.04 -25.05
CA GLU A 148 27.22 -7.84 -24.72
C GLU A 148 28.03 -6.64 -24.18
N ILE A 149 29.37 -6.71 -24.16
CA ILE A 149 30.20 -5.55 -23.77
C ILE A 149 30.53 -4.65 -24.99
N GLU A 150 30.34 -5.12 -26.22
CA GLU A 150 30.74 -4.36 -27.43
C GLU A 150 29.63 -3.48 -28.05
N GLU A 151 28.39 -3.49 -27.55
CA GLU A 151 27.29 -2.66 -28.12
C GLU A 151 26.87 -1.45 -27.26
N SER A 152 27.75 -0.89 -26.43
CA SER A 152 27.47 0.40 -25.77
C SER A 152 28.61 1.41 -25.75
N ASP A 153 29.59 1.26 -26.64
CA ASP A 153 30.70 2.20 -26.82
C ASP A 153 30.56 3.09 -28.07
N ASP A 154 29.40 3.06 -28.75
CA ASP A 154 29.10 4.04 -29.80
C ASP A 154 28.48 5.31 -29.19
N ASP A 155 29.24 6.40 -29.35
CA ASP A 155 28.92 7.82 -29.19
C ASP A 155 29.05 8.45 -27.78
N ASP A 156 30.29 8.60 -27.30
CA ASP A 156 30.72 9.76 -26.49
C ASP A 156 31.82 10.52 -27.28
N ASP A 157 31.50 11.01 -28.48
CA ASP A 157 32.23 12.11 -29.13
C ASP A 157 31.44 13.40 -28.83
N ASP A 158 31.91 14.15 -27.83
CA ASP A 158 31.80 15.62 -27.66
C ASP A 158 31.81 15.98 -26.16
N ASP A 159 32.99 16.09 -25.56
CA ASP A 159 33.36 17.27 -24.75
C ASP A 159 34.83 17.21 -24.27
N ASP A 160 35.49 18.35 -24.41
CA ASP A 160 36.92 18.59 -24.22
C ASP A 160 37.46 18.30 -22.80
N ASN A 161 38.59 17.57 -22.72
CA ASN A 161 39.89 18.09 -22.22
C ASN A 161 40.83 17.01 -21.69
N ILE A 162 42.05 17.00 -22.24
CA ILE A 162 43.34 17.02 -21.54
C ILE A 162 43.37 16.24 -20.22
N TYR A 163 43.71 14.95 -20.26
CA TYR A 163 44.57 14.19 -19.32
C TYR A 163 44.30 12.69 -19.49
N GLY A 164 45.10 11.97 -20.29
CA GLY A 164 44.77 10.55 -20.54
C GLY A 164 45.84 9.63 -21.11
N LYS A 165 47.13 9.96 -21.13
CA LYS A 165 48.17 9.08 -21.71
C LYS A 165 48.81 8.07 -20.73
N LYS A 166 48.20 7.82 -19.55
CA LYS A 166 48.79 6.95 -18.50
C LYS A 166 47.93 5.76 -18.01
N LYS A 167 46.83 5.41 -18.69
CA LYS A 167 45.96 4.26 -18.32
C LYS A 167 46.13 2.99 -19.17
N SER A 168 47.24 2.87 -19.91
CA SER A 168 47.48 1.77 -20.85
C SER A 168 48.21 0.54 -20.26
N GLU A 169 48.77 0.61 -19.05
CA GLU A 169 49.65 -0.46 -18.54
C GLU A 169 49.04 -1.36 -17.45
N GLU A 170 47.96 -0.94 -16.77
CA GLU A 170 47.30 -1.74 -15.72
C GLU A 170 46.23 -2.75 -16.23
N LYS A 171 45.85 -2.71 -17.52
CA LYS A 171 44.79 -3.60 -18.08
C LYS A 171 45.29 -4.98 -18.53
N LYS A 172 46.60 -5.19 -18.65
CA LYS A 172 47.20 -6.46 -19.16
C LYS A 172 46.97 -7.70 -18.26
N PRO A 173 47.02 -7.65 -16.91
CA PRO A 173 46.85 -8.86 -16.09
C PRO A 173 45.40 -9.37 -16.05
N VAL A 174 44.41 -8.49 -16.25
CA VAL A 174 42.98 -8.87 -16.28
C VAL A 174 42.62 -9.56 -17.60
N ALA A 175 43.14 -9.06 -18.73
CA ALA A 175 42.92 -9.66 -20.05
C ALA A 175 43.49 -11.08 -20.17
N ILE A 176 44.69 -11.32 -19.64
CA ILE A 176 45.33 -12.65 -19.64
C ILE A 176 44.53 -13.63 -18.77
N ARG A 177 44.04 -13.18 -17.60
CA ARG A 177 43.19 -14.00 -16.73
C ARG A 177 41.88 -14.38 -17.41
N HIS A 178 41.24 -13.46 -18.13
CA HIS A 178 40.03 -13.76 -18.90
C HIS A 178 40.31 -14.78 -20.02
N LEU A 179 41.42 -14.64 -20.74
CA LEU A 179 41.80 -15.58 -21.80
C LEU A 179 42.05 -17.00 -21.24
N CYS A 180 42.80 -17.12 -20.14
CA CYS A 180 43.03 -18.40 -19.48
C CYS A 180 41.72 -19.05 -18.99
N MET A 181 40.80 -18.27 -18.42
CA MET A 181 39.49 -18.78 -17.99
C MET A 181 38.64 -19.26 -19.17
N ARG A 182 38.68 -18.59 -20.34
CA ARG A 182 37.99 -19.04 -21.55
C ARG A 182 38.55 -20.37 -22.07
N ILE A 183 39.88 -20.51 -22.11
CA ILE A 183 40.52 -21.76 -22.54
C ILE A 183 40.17 -22.90 -21.58
N LEU A 184 40.21 -22.64 -20.27
CA LEU A 184 39.83 -23.61 -19.25
C LEU A 184 38.36 -24.03 -19.38
N ASN A 185 37.45 -23.08 -19.63
CA ASN A 185 36.03 -23.37 -19.86
C ASN A 185 35.84 -24.23 -21.11
N TRP A 186 36.58 -23.97 -22.18
CA TRP A 186 36.49 -24.75 -23.42
C TRP A 186 36.96 -26.20 -23.23
N ILE A 187 38.11 -26.41 -22.57
CA ILE A 187 38.63 -27.75 -22.26
C ILE A 187 37.67 -28.52 -21.35
N THR A 188 37.18 -27.88 -20.29
CA THR A 188 36.25 -28.50 -19.34
C THR A 188 34.90 -28.79 -19.98
N SER A 189 34.38 -27.89 -20.83
CA SER A 189 33.17 -28.09 -21.63
C SER A 189 33.29 -29.31 -22.54
N ALA A 190 34.40 -29.44 -23.29
CA ALA A 190 34.65 -30.60 -24.14
C ALA A 190 34.66 -31.92 -23.35
N PHE A 191 35.31 -31.93 -22.17
CA PHE A 191 35.31 -33.09 -21.28
C PHE A 191 33.92 -33.43 -20.75
N CYS A 192 33.15 -32.42 -20.34
CA CYS A 192 31.79 -32.59 -19.84
C CYS A 192 30.83 -33.11 -20.93
N ILE A 193 30.94 -32.60 -22.16
CA ILE A 193 30.15 -33.07 -23.31
C ILE A 193 30.43 -34.55 -23.58
N LEU A 194 31.70 -34.95 -23.65
CA LEU A 194 32.08 -36.36 -23.88
C LEU A 194 31.57 -37.29 -22.77
N SER A 195 31.58 -36.80 -21.52
CA SER A 195 31.24 -37.61 -20.33
C SER A 195 29.74 -37.71 -20.05
N PHE A 196 28.98 -36.62 -20.28
CA PHE A 196 27.61 -36.49 -19.78
C PHE A 196 26.54 -36.30 -20.86
N ALA A 197 26.89 -35.95 -22.10
CA ALA A 197 25.88 -35.64 -23.11
C ALA A 197 24.99 -36.84 -23.49
N TRP A 198 25.49 -38.07 -23.36
CA TRP A 198 24.68 -39.28 -23.59
C TRP A 198 23.55 -39.45 -22.56
N ILE A 199 23.69 -38.88 -21.36
CA ILE A 199 22.64 -38.89 -20.33
C ILE A 199 21.42 -38.08 -20.79
N ILE A 200 21.63 -36.99 -21.52
CA ILE A 200 20.55 -36.16 -22.08
C ILE A 200 19.68 -37.01 -23.01
N GLN A 201 20.31 -37.72 -23.96
CA GLN A 201 19.60 -38.59 -24.90
C GLN A 201 18.92 -39.78 -24.21
N PHE A 202 19.56 -40.36 -23.19
CA PHE A 202 18.97 -41.43 -22.39
C PHE A 202 17.73 -40.99 -21.62
N VAL A 203 17.80 -39.83 -20.95
CA VAL A 203 16.66 -39.27 -20.20
C VAL A 203 15.54 -38.88 -21.15
N LEU A 204 15.85 -38.30 -22.32
CA LEU A 204 14.86 -37.99 -23.35
C LEU A 204 14.21 -39.26 -23.92
N ALA A 205 14.97 -40.32 -24.20
CA ALA A 205 14.42 -41.59 -24.66
C ALA A 205 13.47 -42.22 -23.61
N ALA A 206 13.84 -42.17 -22.34
CA ALA A 206 12.96 -42.62 -21.24
C ALA A 206 11.70 -41.75 -21.11
N GLN A 207 11.80 -40.45 -21.41
CA GLN A 207 10.68 -39.50 -21.38
C GLN A 207 9.86 -39.46 -22.68
N ILE A 208 10.32 -39.97 -23.82
CA ILE A 208 9.45 -40.13 -25.01
C ILE A 208 8.27 -41.07 -24.71
N ALA A 209 8.42 -41.98 -23.75
CA ALA A 209 7.31 -42.78 -23.21
C ALA A 209 6.37 -41.99 -22.25
N ALA A 210 6.76 -40.79 -21.81
CA ALA A 210 6.00 -39.91 -20.90
C ALA A 210 6.31 -38.43 -21.24
N THR A 211 5.57 -37.88 -22.21
CA THR A 211 5.72 -36.55 -22.84
C THR A 211 6.41 -35.47 -21.98
N PRO A 212 7.67 -35.05 -22.29
CA PRO A 212 8.46 -34.17 -21.43
C PRO A 212 8.05 -32.68 -21.47
N TRP A 213 7.29 -32.29 -22.48
CA TRP A 213 7.01 -30.89 -22.84
C TRP A 213 5.52 -30.49 -22.79
N SER A 214 4.63 -31.43 -22.42
CA SER A 214 3.17 -31.25 -22.50
C SER A 214 2.45 -31.60 -21.20
N ASP A 215 2.82 -30.94 -20.10
CA ASP A 215 1.86 -30.80 -18.99
C ASP A 215 0.81 -29.74 -19.43
N ASP A 216 -0.47 -30.07 -19.25
CA ASP A 216 -1.70 -29.37 -19.72
C ASP A 216 -1.90 -27.93 -19.21
N ASP A 217 -0.91 -27.31 -18.56
CA ASP A 217 -1.00 -25.89 -18.21
C ASP A 217 -0.69 -25.10 -19.51
N SER A 218 -1.73 -24.54 -20.13
CA SER A 218 -1.66 -23.69 -21.32
C SER A 218 -0.77 -22.46 -21.07
N ALA A 219 -0.41 -21.73 -22.14
CA ALA A 219 0.26 -20.42 -22.04
C ALA A 219 -0.70 -19.32 -21.51
N ASP A 220 -1.62 -19.73 -20.65
CA ASP A 220 -2.80 -19.04 -20.16
C ASP A 220 -2.46 -17.83 -19.27
N PRO A 221 -3.45 -16.92 -19.06
CA PRO A 221 -3.31 -15.71 -18.25
C PRO A 221 -2.77 -15.97 -16.83
N TYR A 222 -2.40 -14.89 -16.14
CA TYR A 222 -1.98 -14.97 -14.75
C TYR A 222 -3.02 -15.74 -13.93
N LYS A 223 -2.54 -16.54 -12.97
CA LYS A 223 -3.40 -17.40 -12.15
C LYS A 223 -4.52 -16.60 -11.51
N GLU A 224 -5.74 -17.14 -11.56
CA GLU A 224 -6.93 -16.54 -10.96
C GLU A 224 -6.81 -16.34 -9.44
N TYR A 225 -7.38 -15.23 -8.95
CA TYR A 225 -7.38 -14.82 -7.55
C TYR A 225 -8.81 -14.68 -7.00
N ASP A 226 -9.51 -15.77 -6.73
CA ASP A 226 -10.91 -15.66 -6.30
C ASP A 226 -11.05 -15.44 -4.79
N ASN A 227 -11.08 -14.19 -4.34
CA ASN A 227 -11.38 -13.82 -2.96
C ASN A 227 -12.46 -12.73 -2.93
N VAL A 228 -13.39 -12.82 -1.98
CA VAL A 228 -14.55 -11.90 -1.89
C VAL A 228 -14.77 -11.46 -0.46
N HIS A 229 -15.05 -10.18 -0.25
CA HIS A 229 -15.44 -9.64 1.05
C HIS A 229 -16.96 -9.77 1.27
N TRP A 230 -17.34 -10.40 2.38
CA TRP A 230 -18.76 -10.73 2.65
C TRP A 230 -19.50 -9.73 3.55
N SER A 231 -18.79 -8.82 4.23
CA SER A 231 -19.44 -7.89 5.15
C SER A 231 -19.94 -6.67 4.39
N TRP A 232 -21.10 -6.17 4.80
CA TRP A 232 -21.64 -4.92 4.29
C TRP A 232 -20.71 -3.74 4.62
N PRO A 233 -20.52 -2.79 3.70
CA PRO A 233 -19.93 -1.50 4.02
C PRO A 233 -20.80 -0.73 5.03
N GLN A 234 -20.15 0.13 5.82
CA GLN A 234 -20.84 1.05 6.73
C GLN A 234 -21.67 2.08 5.95
N HIS A 235 -21.05 2.60 4.88
CA HIS A 235 -21.61 3.57 3.96
C HIS A 235 -21.34 3.09 2.53
N ALA A 236 -22.35 2.99 1.67
CA ALA A 236 -22.23 2.58 0.27
C ALA A 236 -22.77 3.63 -0.69
N ILE A 237 -22.27 3.68 -1.92
CA ILE A 237 -22.83 4.56 -2.97
C ILE A 237 -24.29 4.21 -3.23
N ASN A 238 -24.56 2.92 -3.41
CA ASN A 238 -25.90 2.41 -3.60
C ASN A 238 -26.48 2.00 -2.24
N ARG A 239 -27.70 2.48 -1.96
CA ARG A 239 -28.44 2.14 -0.73
C ARG A 239 -28.63 0.63 -0.56
N LEU A 240 -28.77 -0.12 -1.65
CA LEU A 240 -28.96 -1.57 -1.59
C LEU A 240 -27.69 -2.31 -1.16
N ASP A 241 -26.52 -1.68 -1.30
CA ASP A 241 -25.24 -2.23 -0.89
C ASP A 241 -24.85 -1.79 0.54
N GLN A 242 -25.65 -0.93 1.18
CA GLN A 242 -25.40 -0.47 2.54
C GLN A 242 -25.90 -1.50 3.56
N ALA A 243 -25.25 -1.54 4.74
CA ALA A 243 -25.70 -2.39 5.83
C ALA A 243 -27.19 -2.17 6.16
N PRO A 244 -28.00 -3.24 6.28
CA PRO A 244 -29.46 -3.13 6.45
C PRO A 244 -29.87 -2.43 7.74
N ASP A 245 -28.99 -2.37 8.75
CA ASP A 245 -29.22 -1.70 10.03
C ASP A 245 -29.07 -0.18 9.95
N ASN A 246 -28.59 0.37 8.82
CA ASN A 246 -28.44 1.81 8.59
C ASN A 246 -29.22 2.26 7.34
N PRO A 247 -30.54 2.50 7.44
CA PRO A 247 -31.39 2.79 6.29
C PRO A 247 -31.35 4.25 5.83
N GLU A 248 -30.62 5.12 6.53
CA GLU A 248 -30.60 6.57 6.29
C GLU A 248 -29.90 6.93 4.99
N HIS A 249 -30.45 7.94 4.29
CA HIS A 249 -29.78 8.49 3.11
C HIS A 249 -28.50 9.22 3.52
N GLN A 250 -27.43 9.01 2.76
CA GLN A 250 -26.14 9.65 3.04
C GLN A 250 -26.12 11.15 2.75
N SER A 251 -27.02 11.61 1.89
CA SER A 251 -27.12 13.00 1.47
C SER A 251 -28.54 13.52 1.59
N GLU A 252 -28.64 14.79 1.96
CA GLU A 252 -29.85 15.58 1.81
C GLU A 252 -29.68 16.48 0.58
N ILE A 253 -30.68 16.50 -0.31
CA ILE A 253 -30.64 17.34 -1.51
C ILE A 253 -30.69 18.82 -1.10
N GLY A 254 -29.52 19.45 -1.10
CA GLY A 254 -29.24 20.79 -1.65
C GLY A 254 -30.09 21.99 -1.22
N ARG A 255 -30.85 21.95 -0.12
CA ARG A 255 -31.37 23.19 0.46
C ARG A 255 -30.30 23.75 1.38
N LEU A 256 -29.80 24.94 1.04
CA LEU A 256 -29.03 25.78 1.98
C LEU A 256 -29.78 25.76 3.31
N SER A 257 -29.15 25.21 4.34
CA SER A 257 -29.75 25.17 5.66
C SER A 257 -29.78 26.60 6.18
N ILE A 258 -30.98 27.17 6.23
CA ILE A 258 -31.21 28.45 6.90
C ILE A 258 -30.80 28.26 8.37
N PRO A 259 -30.05 29.19 8.98
CA PRO A 259 -29.73 29.09 10.40
C PRO A 259 -31.00 28.89 11.21
N ARG A 260 -31.02 27.96 12.17
CA ARG A 260 -32.22 27.67 12.97
C ARG A 260 -32.60 28.80 13.93
N LEU A 261 -31.61 29.56 14.39
CA LEU A 261 -31.77 30.63 15.36
C LEU A 261 -31.15 31.92 14.83
N LEU A 262 -31.78 33.04 15.11
CA LEU A 262 -31.22 34.39 14.92
C LEU A 262 -31.43 35.22 16.17
N ARG A 263 -30.51 36.13 16.46
CA ARG A 263 -30.67 37.15 17.50
C ARG A 263 -31.36 38.35 16.87
N VAL A 264 -32.54 38.72 17.35
CA VAL A 264 -33.37 39.79 16.77
C VAL A 264 -33.75 40.78 17.86
N LYS A 265 -33.76 42.08 17.51
CA LYS A 265 -34.16 43.15 18.42
C LYS A 265 -35.69 43.18 18.53
N THR A 266 -36.25 42.85 19.70
CA THR A 266 -37.70 42.92 19.96
C THR A 266 -37.95 43.88 21.12
N SER A 267 -38.70 44.97 20.88
CA SER A 267 -39.00 45.99 21.90
C SER A 267 -37.74 46.59 22.54
N GLY A 268 -36.70 46.82 21.74
CA GLY A 268 -35.43 47.41 22.19
C GLY A 268 -34.46 46.45 22.90
N LYS A 269 -34.84 45.19 23.13
CA LYS A 269 -33.97 44.16 23.73
C LYS A 269 -33.65 43.04 22.74
N TRP A 270 -32.42 42.54 22.78
CA TRP A 270 -31.99 41.38 22.01
C TRP A 270 -32.59 40.09 22.54
N LYS A 271 -33.17 39.28 21.65
CA LYS A 271 -33.69 37.95 21.99
C LYS A 271 -33.36 36.96 20.89
N THR A 272 -32.94 35.76 21.27
CA THR A 272 -32.81 34.63 20.33
C THR A 272 -34.20 34.13 19.95
N LYS A 273 -34.48 34.03 18.65
CA LYS A 273 -35.73 33.49 18.11
C LYS A 273 -35.43 32.46 17.04
N GLU A 274 -36.30 31.47 16.93
CA GLU A 274 -36.21 30.49 15.84
C GLU A 274 -36.62 31.13 14.52
N THR A 275 -35.86 30.85 13.46
CA THR A 275 -36.05 31.42 12.13
C THR A 275 -37.39 31.09 11.50
N ARG A 276 -37.95 29.91 11.81
CA ARG A 276 -39.32 29.53 11.40
C ARG A 276 -40.39 30.55 11.79
N TYR A 277 -40.18 31.32 12.86
CA TYR A 277 -41.12 32.35 13.34
C TYR A 277 -40.76 33.78 12.89
N LEU A 278 -39.63 33.95 12.19
CA LEU A 278 -39.13 35.24 11.75
C LEU A 278 -39.44 35.53 10.28
N HIS A 279 -39.97 34.57 9.54
CA HIS A 279 -40.39 34.80 8.16
C HIS A 279 -41.44 35.92 8.08
N ASP A 280 -41.19 36.86 7.19
CA ASP A 280 -42.19 37.88 6.88
C ASP A 280 -43.45 37.20 6.31
N LYS A 281 -44.61 37.54 6.87
CA LYS A 281 -45.90 36.95 6.50
C LYS A 281 -46.27 37.25 5.04
N ALA A 282 -45.78 38.35 4.48
CA ALA A 282 -46.07 38.76 3.10
C ALA A 282 -45.10 38.14 2.09
N THR A 283 -43.79 38.22 2.33
CA THR A 283 -42.76 37.79 1.37
C THR A 283 -42.24 36.37 1.60
N ARG A 284 -42.54 35.75 2.76
CA ARG A 284 -41.94 34.51 3.25
C ARG A 284 -40.40 34.52 3.33
N MET A 285 -39.77 35.68 3.18
CA MET A 285 -38.32 35.82 3.27
C MET A 285 -37.88 35.93 4.73
N LEU A 286 -36.67 35.47 5.01
CA LEU A 286 -36.01 35.64 6.30
C LEU A 286 -35.53 37.09 6.44
N PRO A 287 -35.56 37.70 7.65
CA PRO A 287 -34.93 38.99 7.87
C PRO A 287 -33.45 38.95 7.52
N GLU A 288 -32.97 40.00 6.86
CA GLU A 288 -31.54 40.17 6.62
C GLU A 288 -30.80 40.26 7.97
N TYR A 289 -29.61 39.67 8.03
CA TYR A 289 -28.78 39.67 9.23
C TYR A 289 -27.30 39.83 8.91
N VAL A 290 -26.56 40.27 9.91
CA VAL A 290 -25.09 40.34 9.92
C VAL A 290 -24.52 39.15 10.69
N LEU A 291 -23.41 38.57 10.24
CA LEU A 291 -22.72 37.50 10.95
C LEU A 291 -21.50 38.07 11.70
N LEU A 292 -21.40 37.73 12.99
CA LEU A 292 -20.23 38.06 13.81
C LEU A 292 -19.38 36.79 13.97
N SER A 293 -18.17 36.81 13.40
CA SER A 293 -17.18 35.75 13.57
C SER A 293 -16.13 36.17 14.59
N PHE A 294 -15.75 35.25 15.48
CA PHE A 294 -14.70 35.47 16.46
C PHE A 294 -14.05 34.13 16.84
N SER A 295 -12.92 34.18 17.55
CA SER A 295 -12.30 32.99 18.15
C SER A 295 -12.17 33.16 19.65
N ARG A 296 -12.57 32.13 20.40
CA ARG A 296 -12.46 32.12 21.87
C ARG A 296 -11.02 32.22 22.34
N ALA A 297 -10.07 31.79 21.52
CA ALA A 297 -8.64 31.90 21.81
C ALA A 297 -8.15 33.35 21.90
N ASN A 298 -8.82 34.27 21.19
CA ASN A 298 -8.56 35.72 21.29
C ASN A 298 -9.10 36.33 22.60
N PHE A 299 -9.94 35.61 23.35
CA PHE A 299 -10.59 36.12 24.58
C PHE A 299 -10.41 35.14 25.76
N PRO A 300 -9.16 34.90 26.22
CA PRO A 300 -8.88 33.90 27.25
C PRO A 300 -9.54 34.24 28.59
N GLY A 301 -10.07 33.23 29.28
CA GLY A 301 -10.57 33.34 30.65
C GLY A 301 -11.94 34.03 30.82
N ARG A 302 -12.64 34.37 29.73
CA ARG A 302 -13.96 35.03 29.78
C ARG A 302 -15.10 34.00 29.86
N SER A 303 -16.15 34.33 30.61
CA SER A 303 -17.33 33.46 30.80
C SER A 303 -18.34 33.56 29.66
N VAL A 304 -19.24 32.59 29.53
CA VAL A 304 -20.34 32.64 28.53
C VAL A 304 -21.24 33.86 28.73
N ALA A 305 -21.47 34.27 29.99
CA ALA A 305 -22.27 35.45 30.33
C ALA A 305 -21.64 36.76 29.81
N PHE A 306 -20.31 36.86 29.86
CA PHE A 306 -19.57 38.00 29.31
C PHE A 306 -19.82 38.14 27.79
N PHE A 307 -19.78 37.03 27.05
CA PHE A 307 -20.04 37.05 25.61
C PHE A 307 -21.49 37.43 25.26
N GLU A 308 -22.45 37.29 26.19
CA GLU A 308 -23.83 37.73 25.96
C GLU A 308 -23.93 39.23 25.81
N GLU A 309 -23.47 39.96 26.82
CA GLU A 309 -23.56 41.40 26.82
C GLU A 309 -22.61 42.05 25.83
N TYR A 310 -21.41 41.47 25.66
CA TYR A 310 -20.40 41.96 24.74
C TYR A 310 -20.88 41.94 23.29
N PHE A 311 -21.40 40.82 22.78
CA PHE A 311 -21.84 40.75 21.38
C PHE A 311 -23.12 41.54 21.11
N ASP A 312 -24.04 41.66 22.08
CA ASP A 312 -25.22 42.53 21.95
C ASP A 312 -24.79 44.01 21.78
N ARG A 313 -23.77 44.47 22.52
CA ARG A 313 -23.20 45.83 22.36
C ARG A 313 -22.47 46.01 21.02
N VAL A 314 -21.63 45.06 20.64
CA VAL A 314 -20.89 45.08 19.37
C VAL A 314 -21.88 45.11 18.18
N ALA A 315 -22.93 44.29 18.23
CA ALA A 315 -23.96 44.26 17.20
C ALA A 315 -24.70 45.60 17.09
N ASP A 316 -25.05 46.26 18.21
CA ASP A 316 -25.69 47.57 18.19
C ASP A 316 -24.83 48.63 17.48
N THR A 317 -23.52 48.66 17.75
CA THR A 317 -22.58 49.58 17.10
C THR A 317 -22.47 49.31 15.60
N ILE A 318 -22.26 48.05 15.21
CA ILE A 318 -22.08 47.65 13.80
C ILE A 318 -23.37 47.91 13.01
N LEU A 319 -24.53 47.51 13.55
CA LEU A 319 -25.82 47.69 12.89
C LEU A 319 -26.19 49.17 12.80
N ALA A 320 -25.86 50.01 13.77
CA ALA A 320 -26.09 51.45 13.68
C ALA A 320 -25.31 52.08 12.53
N GLN A 321 -24.04 51.71 12.35
CA GLN A 321 -23.21 52.19 11.25
C GLN A 321 -23.69 51.67 9.89
N GLU A 322 -24.03 50.38 9.79
CA GLU A 322 -24.50 49.77 8.54
C GLU A 322 -25.89 50.27 8.14
N ASN A 323 -26.80 50.44 9.10
CA ASN A 323 -28.13 51.00 8.84
C ASN A 323 -28.06 52.47 8.44
N LYS A 324 -27.11 53.25 8.97
CA LYS A 324 -26.88 54.62 8.52
C LYS A 324 -26.45 54.67 7.05
N LYS A 325 -25.55 53.78 6.62
CA LYS A 325 -25.17 53.64 5.20
C LYS A 325 -26.37 53.25 4.33
N ARG A 326 -27.18 52.30 4.81
CA ARG A 326 -28.36 51.79 4.08
C ARG A 326 -29.51 52.78 3.97
N GLU A 327 -29.73 53.61 4.98
CA GLU A 327 -30.72 54.69 4.94
C GLU A 327 -30.41 55.68 3.83
N ILE A 328 -29.13 56.02 3.65
CA ILE A 328 -28.66 56.87 2.54
C ILE A 328 -28.94 56.20 1.19
N GLU A 329 -28.80 54.87 1.12
CA GLU A 329 -29.06 54.07 -0.08
C GLU A 329 -30.55 53.70 -0.28
N GLY A 330 -31.45 54.11 0.62
CA GLY A 330 -32.89 53.78 0.56
C GLY A 330 -33.22 52.30 0.76
N LYS A 331 -32.35 51.52 1.43
CA LYS A 331 -32.53 50.08 1.67
C LYS A 331 -33.17 49.78 3.03
N HIS A 332 -33.70 48.56 3.19
CA HIS A 332 -34.29 48.10 4.45
C HIS A 332 -33.24 48.01 5.57
N ARG A 333 -33.65 48.28 6.82
CA ARG A 333 -32.79 48.17 7.99
C ARG A 333 -32.53 46.70 8.35
N ILE A 334 -31.33 46.43 8.85
CA ILE A 334 -30.95 45.14 9.45
C ILE A 334 -31.23 45.22 10.95
N GLU A 335 -32.00 44.27 11.47
CA GLU A 335 -32.38 44.19 12.90
C GLU A 335 -32.00 42.85 13.55
N ALA A 336 -31.23 42.04 12.83
CA ALA A 336 -30.83 40.70 13.25
C ALA A 336 -29.32 40.48 13.09
N TYR A 337 -28.76 39.66 13.96
CA TYR A 337 -27.39 39.17 13.81
C TYR A 337 -27.28 37.69 14.19
N TRP A 338 -26.22 37.05 13.72
CA TRP A 338 -25.88 35.65 14.01
C TRP A 338 -24.49 35.55 14.63
N VAL A 339 -24.34 34.73 15.67
CA VAL A 339 -23.05 34.41 16.32
C VAL A 339 -23.14 33.03 16.96
N ASP A 340 -22.03 32.28 16.95
CA ASP A 340 -21.98 30.86 17.35
C ASP A 340 -22.32 30.60 18.82
N THR A 341 -22.09 31.55 19.73
CA THR A 341 -22.40 31.42 21.17
C THR A 341 -23.89 31.47 21.49
N HIS A 342 -24.67 32.15 20.64
CA HIS A 342 -26.07 32.50 20.88
C HIS A 342 -27.06 31.85 19.94
N CYS A 343 -26.62 31.62 18.70
CA CYS A 343 -27.45 31.14 17.60
C CYS A 343 -27.25 29.65 17.31
N VAL A 344 -26.57 28.94 18.21
CA VAL A 344 -26.45 27.48 18.24
C VAL A 344 -27.34 26.92 19.35
N SER A 345 -28.16 25.92 19.02
CA SER A 345 -29.09 25.28 19.94
C SER A 345 -28.36 24.59 21.10
N LYS A 346 -28.79 24.84 22.33
CA LYS A 346 -28.29 24.18 23.56
C LYS A 346 -29.22 23.08 24.09
N GLU A 347 -30.32 22.78 23.36
CA GLU A 347 -31.35 21.83 23.80
C GLU A 347 -30.89 20.36 23.79
N THR A 348 -30.11 19.97 22.78
CA THR A 348 -29.67 18.58 22.56
C THR A 348 -28.36 18.61 21.82
N GLU A 349 -27.41 17.74 22.20
CA GLU A 349 -26.10 17.66 21.55
C GLU A 349 -26.19 17.52 20.02
N GLN A 350 -27.15 16.73 19.52
CA GLN A 350 -27.35 16.52 18.09
C GLN A 350 -27.68 17.83 17.36
N LYS A 351 -28.64 18.59 17.88
CA LYS A 351 -29.01 19.92 17.36
C LYS A 351 -27.86 20.92 17.43
N THR A 352 -27.05 20.85 18.49
CA THR A 352 -25.84 21.67 18.62
C THR A 352 -24.84 21.34 17.51
N THR A 353 -24.57 20.05 17.28
CA THR A 353 -23.65 19.60 16.22
C THR A 353 -24.15 19.97 14.82
N GLU A 354 -25.44 19.82 14.56
CA GLU A 354 -26.05 20.24 13.29
C GLU A 354 -25.90 21.75 13.03
N ASP A 355 -26.17 22.59 14.04
CA ASP A 355 -26.03 24.04 13.93
C ASP A 355 -24.56 24.47 13.73
N ILE A 356 -23.59 23.77 14.35
CA ILE A 356 -22.15 24.01 14.14
C ILE A 356 -21.72 23.59 12.73
N ASN A 357 -22.20 22.46 12.24
CA ASN A 357 -21.83 21.95 10.92
C ASN A 357 -22.44 22.76 9.76
N THR A 358 -23.40 23.65 10.05
CA THR A 358 -24.10 24.50 9.08
C THR A 358 -23.69 25.98 9.15
N ILE A 359 -22.64 26.32 9.91
CA ILE A 359 -22.12 27.70 10.02
C ILE A 359 -21.81 28.31 8.66
N CYS A 360 -21.22 27.54 7.74
CA CYS A 360 -20.91 28.01 6.39
C CYS A 360 -22.17 28.43 5.59
N ASP A 361 -23.32 27.82 5.86
CA ASP A 361 -24.58 28.19 5.22
C ASP A 361 -25.18 29.45 5.86
N ALA A 362 -24.97 29.64 7.17
CA ALA A 362 -25.24 30.93 7.82
C ALA A 362 -24.36 32.07 7.26
N VAL A 363 -23.11 31.80 6.90
CA VAL A 363 -22.24 32.79 6.23
C VAL A 363 -22.76 33.16 4.85
N ARG A 364 -23.17 32.17 4.04
CA ARG A 364 -23.76 32.41 2.70
C ARG A 364 -24.98 33.32 2.77
N CYS A 365 -25.88 33.05 3.71
CA CYS A 365 -27.13 33.79 3.87
C CYS A 365 -26.94 35.17 4.55
N ALA A 366 -25.81 35.39 5.23
CA ALA A 366 -25.52 36.67 5.88
C ALA A 366 -25.30 37.78 4.84
N LYS A 367 -25.76 38.99 5.16
CA LYS A 367 -25.55 40.14 4.30
C LYS A 367 -24.10 40.60 4.29
N LYS A 368 -23.51 40.70 5.47
CA LYS A 368 -22.12 41.11 5.71
C LYS A 368 -21.58 40.30 6.89
N VAL A 369 -20.28 40.01 6.86
CA VAL A 369 -19.56 39.24 7.88
C VAL A 369 -18.55 40.17 8.54
N TYR A 370 -18.60 40.27 9.87
CA TYR A 370 -17.65 41.03 10.65
C TYR A 370 -16.83 40.11 11.54
N ILE A 371 -15.51 40.23 11.43
CA ILE A 371 -14.56 39.56 12.31
C ILE A 371 -14.34 40.46 13.52
N VAL A 372 -14.67 39.98 14.71
CA VAL A 372 -14.53 40.72 15.96
C VAL A 372 -13.21 40.35 16.63
N LEU A 373 -12.29 41.33 16.70
CA LEU A 373 -10.97 41.16 17.31
C LEU A 373 -10.80 42.07 18.53
N PRO A 374 -10.07 41.63 19.57
CA PRO A 374 -9.79 42.49 20.73
C PRO A 374 -8.83 43.63 20.39
N ALA A 375 -7.86 43.39 19.49
CA ALA A 375 -6.87 44.36 19.02
C ALA A 375 -6.37 44.00 17.61
N ILE A 376 -5.83 44.99 16.87
CA ILE A 376 -5.14 44.76 15.57
C ILE A 376 -3.67 44.48 15.87
N ASN A 377 -3.33 43.20 16.02
CA ASN A 377 -1.94 42.77 16.06
C ASN A 377 -1.81 41.44 15.29
N THR A 378 -0.61 41.13 14.80
CA THR A 378 -0.36 39.93 13.99
C THR A 378 -0.77 38.66 14.73
N TYR A 379 -0.56 38.62 16.05
CA TYR A 379 -0.89 37.47 16.88
C TYR A 379 -2.40 37.17 16.94
N GLU A 380 -3.26 38.18 17.10
CA GLU A 380 -4.71 38.04 17.19
C GLU A 380 -5.31 37.66 15.82
N LEU A 381 -4.77 38.26 14.74
CA LEU A 381 -5.13 37.93 13.35
C LEU A 381 -4.82 36.46 13.03
N GLU A 382 -3.59 36.02 13.33
CA GLU A 382 -3.17 34.63 13.16
C GLU A 382 -4.00 33.67 14.04
N THR A 383 -4.23 34.02 15.31
CA THR A 383 -4.97 33.20 16.26
C THR A 383 -6.42 32.96 15.82
N TRP A 384 -7.06 33.98 15.23
CA TRP A 384 -8.36 33.82 14.60
C TRP A 384 -8.26 32.97 13.32
N GLY A 385 -7.25 33.26 12.48
CA GLY A 385 -7.01 32.56 11.21
C GLY A 385 -6.74 31.06 11.36
N GLN A 386 -6.25 30.60 12.52
CA GLN A 386 -5.93 29.18 12.77
C GLN A 386 -7.17 28.28 13.01
N ARG A 387 -8.35 28.84 13.28
CA ARG A 387 -9.60 28.05 13.48
C ARG A 387 -10.04 27.38 12.17
N ILE A 388 -10.50 26.13 12.24
CA ILE A 388 -10.91 25.33 11.05
C ILE A 388 -12.02 26.04 10.25
N TRP A 389 -13.03 26.57 10.93
CA TRP A 389 -14.20 27.19 10.31
C TRP A 389 -13.96 28.57 9.71
N THR A 390 -12.90 29.28 10.12
CA THR A 390 -12.65 30.65 9.64
C THR A 390 -12.23 30.69 8.19
N MET A 391 -11.55 29.65 7.69
CA MET A 391 -11.21 29.55 6.28
C MET A 391 -12.45 29.47 5.37
N PRO A 392 -13.38 28.50 5.58
CA PRO A 392 -14.63 28.50 4.83
C PRO A 392 -15.46 29.78 5.01
N GLU A 393 -15.50 30.36 6.23
CA GLU A 393 -16.20 31.62 6.48
C GLU A 393 -15.68 32.75 5.58
N VAL A 394 -14.35 32.94 5.48
CA VAL A 394 -13.73 33.98 4.63
C VAL A 394 -13.96 33.70 3.16
N LEU A 395 -13.68 32.47 2.70
CA LEU A 395 -13.80 32.10 1.28
C LEU A 395 -15.24 32.23 0.77
N LEU A 396 -16.25 32.07 1.62
CA LEU A 396 -17.66 32.22 1.24
C LEU A 396 -18.19 33.65 1.42
N ALA A 397 -17.43 34.53 2.07
CA ALA A 397 -17.79 35.92 2.35
C ALA A 397 -17.10 36.93 1.43
N VAL A 398 -16.64 36.50 0.25
CA VAL A 398 -15.97 37.35 -0.75
C VAL A 398 -16.78 38.61 -1.05
N GLY A 399 -16.15 39.77 -0.93
CA GLY A 399 -16.77 41.08 -1.16
C GLY A 399 -17.79 41.53 -0.10
N LYS A 400 -17.97 40.77 0.98
CA LYS A 400 -18.87 41.10 2.11
C LYS A 400 -18.24 40.88 3.49
N ILE A 401 -16.92 40.91 3.58
CA ILE A 401 -16.18 40.69 4.83
C ILE A 401 -15.46 41.96 5.28
N ALA A 402 -15.45 42.18 6.59
CA ALA A 402 -14.69 43.24 7.24
C ALA A 402 -14.22 42.75 8.62
N TYR A 403 -13.18 43.34 9.19
CA TYR A 403 -12.87 43.15 10.61
C TYR A 403 -13.06 44.44 11.39
N CYS A 404 -13.37 44.29 12.68
CA CYS A 404 -13.54 45.41 13.60
C CYS A 404 -12.81 45.13 14.92
N THR A 405 -12.27 46.19 15.49
CA THR A 405 -11.69 46.17 16.83
C THR A 405 -12.73 46.49 17.88
N CYS A 406 -12.80 45.66 18.91
CA CYS A 406 -13.71 45.85 20.03
C CYS A 406 -12.96 45.46 21.31
N SER A 407 -12.27 46.41 21.94
CA SER A 407 -11.53 46.13 23.17
C SER A 407 -12.49 45.68 24.28
N PRO A 408 -12.23 44.54 24.95
CA PRO A 408 -13.10 44.02 26.01
C PRO A 408 -12.98 44.80 27.32
N ASP A 409 -11.96 45.65 27.49
CA ASP A 409 -11.62 46.32 28.76
C ASP A 409 -12.15 47.76 28.87
N VAL A 410 -12.91 48.24 27.87
CA VAL A 410 -13.50 49.59 27.91
C VAL A 410 -14.87 49.53 28.59
N GLU A 411 -14.87 49.46 29.93
CA GLU A 411 -16.07 49.63 30.76
C GLU A 411 -16.41 51.11 31.03
N GLU A 412 -15.55 52.09 30.68
CA GLU A 412 -15.70 53.47 31.20
C GLU A 412 -15.87 54.61 30.17
N THR A 413 -15.60 54.43 28.88
CA THR A 413 -15.87 55.47 27.87
C THR A 413 -16.84 54.94 26.84
N GLY A 414 -18.10 55.35 26.94
CA GLY A 414 -19.28 54.85 26.22
C GLY A 414 -19.31 54.99 24.69
N GLU A 415 -18.16 54.97 24.02
CA GLU A 415 -18.03 54.88 22.57
C GLU A 415 -17.07 53.75 22.22
N LEU A 416 -17.63 52.64 21.72
CA LEU A 416 -16.86 51.58 21.09
C LEU A 416 -16.31 52.16 19.78
N ASN A 417 -15.05 52.60 19.77
CA ASN A 417 -14.34 53.00 18.55
C ASN A 417 -14.05 51.76 17.70
N SER A 418 -15.09 51.23 17.06
CA SER A 418 -14.99 50.16 16.08
C SER A 418 -14.59 50.77 14.75
N GLU A 419 -13.28 50.88 14.51
CA GLU A 419 -12.80 51.07 13.15
C GLU A 419 -13.14 49.79 12.36
N ILE A 420 -13.99 49.94 11.35
CA ILE A 420 -14.34 48.87 10.42
C ILE A 420 -13.36 48.94 9.26
N HIS A 421 -12.60 47.88 9.08
CA HIS A 421 -11.67 47.72 7.97
C HIS A 421 -12.24 46.71 6.98
N ASP A 422 -12.55 47.16 5.76
CA ASP A 422 -12.93 46.26 4.66
C ASP A 422 -11.65 45.61 4.11
N VAL A 423 -11.69 44.30 3.84
CA VAL A 423 -10.50 43.50 3.51
C VAL A 423 -10.76 42.59 2.32
N ASP A 424 -9.76 42.47 1.44
CA ASP A 424 -9.77 41.52 0.32
C ASP A 424 -9.14 40.17 0.68
N LEU A 425 -9.46 39.11 -0.06
CA LEU A 425 -8.95 37.75 0.17
C LEU A 425 -7.42 37.66 0.10
N ASN A 426 -6.76 38.48 -0.71
CA ASN A 426 -5.29 38.49 -0.80
C ASN A 426 -4.65 39.03 0.49
N GLU A 427 -5.26 40.05 1.09
CA GLU A 427 -4.81 40.58 2.38
C GLU A 427 -5.03 39.56 3.50
N PHE A 428 -6.11 38.77 3.45
CA PHE A 428 -6.30 37.62 4.35
C PHE A 428 -5.20 36.57 4.22
N TYR A 429 -4.84 36.22 2.99
CA TYR A 429 -3.76 35.29 2.72
C TYR A 429 -2.43 35.75 3.33
N ASP A 430 -2.13 37.05 3.20
CA ASP A 430 -0.86 37.61 3.66
C ASP A 430 -0.78 37.86 5.17
N SER A 431 -1.89 38.25 5.81
CA SER A 431 -1.90 38.66 7.22
C SER A 431 -2.48 37.61 8.18
N PHE A 432 -3.60 36.97 7.84
CA PHE A 432 -4.28 36.03 8.74
C PHE A 432 -3.77 34.59 8.60
N TRP A 433 -3.24 34.22 7.42
CA TRP A 433 -2.86 32.84 7.08
C TRP A 433 -1.38 32.65 6.77
N HIS A 434 -0.53 33.52 7.32
CA HIS A 434 0.91 33.54 7.08
C HIS A 434 1.60 32.18 7.31
N ASP A 435 1.26 31.46 8.38
CA ASP A 435 1.83 30.15 8.76
C ASP A 435 1.45 28.99 7.82
N THR A 436 0.55 29.22 6.86
CA THR A 436 0.06 28.16 5.97
C THR A 436 0.77 28.09 4.62
N ARG A 437 1.76 28.95 4.42
CA ARG A 437 2.61 28.97 3.22
C ARG A 437 3.48 27.71 3.14
N PRO A 438 3.78 27.22 1.93
CA PRO A 438 4.60 26.04 1.75
C PRO A 438 6.01 26.27 2.33
N THR A 439 6.41 25.41 3.25
CA THR A 439 7.76 25.42 3.87
C THR A 439 8.79 24.73 2.98
N GLU A 440 8.35 23.74 2.19
CA GLU A 440 9.17 22.99 1.24
C GLU A 440 8.95 23.51 -0.19
N LYS A 441 10.00 23.47 -1.02
CA LYS A 441 9.93 23.94 -2.42
C LYS A 441 8.96 23.13 -3.30
N ASP A 442 8.68 21.90 -2.92
CA ASP A 442 7.83 20.96 -3.68
C ASP A 442 6.37 20.94 -3.19
N ASP A 443 6.05 21.70 -2.14
CA ASP A 443 4.71 21.78 -1.57
C ASP A 443 3.84 22.78 -2.35
N GLU A 444 2.63 22.35 -2.69
CA GLU A 444 1.67 23.24 -3.36
C GLU A 444 1.11 24.28 -2.39
N ASP A 445 1.02 25.53 -2.85
CA ASP A 445 0.33 26.61 -2.14
C ASP A 445 -1.19 26.46 -2.25
N VAL A 446 -1.73 25.45 -1.57
CA VAL A 446 -3.16 25.11 -1.62
C VAL A 446 -4.06 26.25 -1.15
N VAL A 447 -3.60 27.06 -0.20
CA VAL A 447 -4.38 28.19 0.32
C VAL A 447 -4.43 29.31 -0.71
N GLY A 448 -3.30 29.64 -1.35
CA GLY A 448 -3.29 30.62 -2.43
C GLY A 448 -4.11 30.18 -3.65
N LEU A 449 -4.13 28.88 -3.96
CA LEU A 449 -5.00 28.31 -5.01
C LEU A 449 -6.49 28.48 -4.69
N LEU A 450 -6.90 28.24 -3.44
CA LEU A 450 -8.28 28.48 -2.99
C LEU A 450 -8.64 29.96 -3.03
N VAL A 451 -7.75 30.85 -2.58
CA VAL A 451 -7.98 32.30 -2.63
C VAL A 451 -8.19 32.77 -4.08
N LYS A 452 -7.32 32.36 -5.00
CA LYS A 452 -7.47 32.65 -6.44
C LYS A 452 -8.76 32.07 -7.02
N HIS A 453 -9.22 30.94 -6.49
CA HIS A 453 -10.47 30.33 -6.92
C HIS A 453 -11.69 31.18 -6.56
N TYR A 454 -11.79 31.55 -5.28
CA TYR A 454 -12.92 32.31 -4.76
C TYR A 454 -12.86 33.81 -5.14
N SER A 455 -11.68 34.35 -5.44
CA SER A 455 -11.54 35.69 -6.02
C SER A 455 -11.96 35.77 -7.50
N GLY A 456 -12.17 34.63 -8.16
CA GLY A 456 -12.49 34.54 -9.58
C GLY A 456 -11.28 34.64 -10.52
N SER A 457 -10.05 34.66 -9.99
CA SER A 457 -8.81 34.74 -10.78
C SER A 457 -8.44 33.42 -11.45
N LEU A 458 -8.81 32.28 -10.84
CA LEU A 458 -8.57 30.93 -11.34
C LEU A 458 -9.84 30.09 -11.15
N LYS A 459 -10.13 29.17 -12.05
CA LYS A 459 -11.20 28.18 -11.82
C LYS A 459 -10.59 26.80 -11.60
N LEU A 460 -10.64 26.32 -10.36
CA LEU A 460 -10.27 24.95 -10.03
C LEU A 460 -11.35 23.98 -10.51
N THR A 461 -10.94 22.77 -10.91
CA THR A 461 -11.87 21.65 -11.12
C THR A 461 -12.45 21.19 -9.78
N ASP A 462 -13.59 20.51 -9.78
CA ASP A 462 -14.23 20.04 -8.53
C ASP A 462 -13.29 19.12 -7.73
N LEU A 463 -12.50 18.30 -8.43
CA LEU A 463 -11.48 17.44 -7.81
C LEU A 463 -10.35 18.27 -7.16
N GLN A 464 -9.80 19.26 -7.87
CA GLN A 464 -8.79 20.15 -7.32
C GLN A 464 -9.32 20.96 -6.14
N LEU A 465 -10.52 21.53 -6.27
CA LEU A 465 -11.18 22.28 -5.20
C LEU A 465 -11.34 21.42 -3.94
N PHE A 466 -11.82 20.18 -4.09
CA PHE A 466 -11.98 19.25 -2.98
C PHE A 466 -10.64 18.92 -2.31
N THR A 467 -9.63 18.52 -3.10
CA THR A 467 -8.30 18.15 -2.57
C THR A 467 -7.60 19.32 -1.89
N CYS A 468 -7.60 20.52 -2.49
CA CYS A 468 -7.03 21.72 -1.89
C CYS A 468 -7.76 22.11 -0.60
N ALA A 469 -9.10 22.04 -0.58
CA ALA A 469 -9.90 22.35 0.61
C ALA A 469 -9.56 21.40 1.77
N VAL A 470 -9.58 20.08 1.53
CA VAL A 470 -9.25 19.09 2.56
C VAL A 470 -7.82 19.25 3.05
N GLN A 471 -6.85 19.45 2.15
CA GLN A 471 -5.45 19.67 2.51
C GLN A 471 -5.27 20.91 3.38
N ALA A 472 -5.86 22.04 2.99
CA ALA A 472 -5.75 23.31 3.71
C ALA A 472 -6.35 23.21 5.13
N LEU A 473 -7.49 22.54 5.27
CA LEU A 473 -8.14 22.33 6.57
C LEU A 473 -7.39 21.31 7.45
N ALA A 474 -6.89 20.23 6.86
CA ALA A 474 -6.12 19.21 7.57
C ALA A 474 -4.80 19.77 8.14
N ARG A 475 -4.08 20.60 7.37
CA ARG A 475 -2.84 21.26 7.82
C ARG A 475 -3.08 22.18 9.03
N ARG A 476 -4.20 22.92 9.03
CA ARG A 476 -4.59 23.81 10.14
C ARG A 476 -4.82 23.06 11.45
N PHE A 477 -5.52 21.92 11.38
CA PHE A 477 -5.76 21.07 12.55
C PHE A 477 -4.47 20.60 13.24
N THR A 478 -3.40 20.38 12.48
CA THR A 478 -2.16 19.74 12.98
C THR A 478 -1.03 20.71 13.38
N SER A 479 -1.24 22.02 13.24
CA SER A 479 -0.21 23.06 13.47
C SER A 479 0.34 23.05 14.91
N GLU A 480 1.64 23.33 15.07
CA GLU A 480 2.39 23.22 16.35
C GLU A 480 1.85 24.14 17.45
N ARG A 481 1.32 25.32 17.10
CA ARG A 481 0.70 26.26 18.06
C ARG A 481 -0.60 25.70 18.66
N GLY A 482 -1.30 24.82 17.93
CA GLY A 482 -2.43 24.03 18.45
C GLY A 482 -2.02 22.90 19.40
N LYS A 483 -0.74 22.48 19.38
CA LYS A 483 -0.19 21.44 20.27
C LYS A 483 0.23 21.99 21.64
N GLU A 484 0.70 23.23 21.70
CA GLU A 484 1.18 23.86 22.94
C GLU A 484 0.04 24.31 23.86
N ASN A 485 -1.13 24.66 23.30
CA ASN A 485 -2.34 25.00 24.06
C ASN A 485 -3.57 24.20 23.59
N PRO A 486 -3.72 22.92 23.97
CA PRO A 486 -4.89 22.11 23.61
C PRO A 486 -6.22 22.67 24.14
N LYS A 487 -6.20 23.66 25.05
CA LYS A 487 -7.38 24.36 25.57
C LYS A 487 -8.01 25.37 24.59
N THR A 488 -7.28 25.84 23.57
CA THR A 488 -7.84 26.74 22.54
C THR A 488 -8.66 26.00 21.47
N ILE A 489 -8.60 24.66 21.46
CA ILE A 489 -9.39 23.75 20.60
C ILE A 489 -10.44 23.00 21.47
N GLU A 490 -10.93 23.62 22.54
CA GLU A 490 -12.02 23.03 23.33
C GLU A 490 -13.31 22.95 22.49
N GLY A 491 -13.63 21.73 22.04
CA GLY A 491 -14.90 21.40 21.42
C GLY A 491 -14.83 20.83 20.00
N TYR A 492 -13.65 20.79 19.37
CA TYR A 492 -13.53 20.35 17.98
C TYR A 492 -12.86 18.99 17.85
N THR A 493 -13.57 18.05 17.23
CA THR A 493 -13.05 16.71 16.94
C THR A 493 -12.37 16.69 15.58
N THR A 494 -11.57 15.66 15.34
CA THR A 494 -10.94 15.47 14.03
C THR A 494 -11.96 15.27 12.88
N THR A 495 -13.20 14.85 13.19
CA THR A 495 -14.28 14.70 12.18
C THR A 495 -14.75 16.03 11.61
N ASP A 496 -14.44 17.13 12.29
CA ASP A 496 -14.87 18.48 11.93
C ASP A 496 -14.20 18.98 10.65
N VAL A 497 -13.07 18.38 10.24
CA VAL A 497 -12.43 18.68 8.95
C VAL A 497 -13.37 18.34 7.78
N ALA A 498 -14.05 17.19 7.85
CA ALA A 498 -15.01 16.78 6.82
C ALA A 498 -16.20 17.76 6.75
N TYR A 499 -16.75 18.12 7.91
CA TYR A 499 -17.90 19.02 7.99
C TYR A 499 -17.56 20.47 7.62
N ALA A 500 -16.34 20.93 7.91
CA ALA A 500 -15.85 22.22 7.43
C ALA A 500 -15.62 22.22 5.91
N ALA A 501 -15.02 21.15 5.37
CA ALA A 501 -14.82 20.99 3.93
C ALA A 501 -16.16 20.91 3.18
N MET A 502 -17.15 20.24 3.77
CA MET A 502 -18.53 20.18 3.27
C MET A 502 -19.12 21.58 3.06
N GLY A 503 -18.75 22.54 3.92
CA GLY A 503 -19.11 23.94 3.78
C GLY A 503 -18.67 24.56 2.45
N LEU A 504 -17.62 24.08 1.80
CA LEU A 504 -17.13 24.56 0.49
C LEU A 504 -17.70 23.78 -0.70
N MET A 505 -18.44 22.70 -0.46
CA MET A 505 -18.96 21.79 -1.49
C MET A 505 -20.45 22.04 -1.78
N ALA A 506 -21.00 21.36 -2.79
CA ALA A 506 -22.38 21.50 -3.20
C ALA A 506 -23.36 20.71 -2.30
N TYR A 507 -23.02 19.46 -2.00
CA TYR A 507 -23.87 18.55 -1.23
C TYR A 507 -23.43 18.43 0.24
N ARG A 508 -24.39 18.15 1.11
CA ARG A 508 -24.21 18.00 2.56
C ARG A 508 -24.36 16.55 2.97
N ILE A 509 -23.57 16.15 3.97
CA ILE A 509 -23.65 14.85 4.63
C ILE A 509 -24.26 15.02 6.03
N THR A 510 -25.04 14.03 6.48
CA THR A 510 -25.60 14.01 7.83
C THR A 510 -24.52 13.68 8.86
N PRO A 511 -24.37 14.41 9.98
CA PRO A 511 -23.30 14.12 10.92
C PRO A 511 -23.45 12.74 11.57
N ASN A 512 -22.40 11.91 11.53
CA ASN A 512 -22.38 10.62 12.20
C ASN A 512 -21.25 10.58 13.24
N LYS A 513 -21.61 10.37 14.50
CA LYS A 513 -20.66 10.29 15.63
C LYS A 513 -19.77 9.05 15.58
N ALA A 514 -20.15 8.02 14.81
CA ALA A 514 -19.38 6.79 14.68
C ALA A 514 -18.27 6.87 13.61
N ASP A 515 -18.31 7.88 12.72
CA ASP A 515 -17.36 8.01 11.63
C ASP A 515 -15.97 8.43 12.15
N ASP A 516 -14.92 7.78 11.65
CA ASP A 516 -13.56 8.32 11.71
C ASP A 516 -13.36 9.41 10.64
N ASN A 517 -12.29 10.20 10.73
CA ASN A 517 -12.00 11.32 9.84
C ASN A 517 -11.93 10.90 8.38
N PHE A 518 -11.25 9.79 8.13
CA PHE A 518 -11.15 9.22 6.80
C PHE A 518 -12.53 8.83 6.28
N GLN A 519 -13.35 8.17 7.11
CA GLN A 519 -14.69 7.75 6.74
C GLN A 519 -15.61 8.95 6.44
N ALA A 520 -15.53 10.02 7.24
CA ALA A 520 -16.31 11.23 7.04
C ALA A 520 -15.92 11.96 5.74
N ILE A 521 -14.62 12.09 5.43
CA ILE A 521 -14.13 12.70 4.19
C ILE A 521 -14.44 11.82 2.98
N ALA A 522 -14.27 10.51 3.10
CA ALA A 522 -14.62 9.57 2.05
C ALA A 522 -16.13 9.64 1.75
N ARG A 523 -16.98 9.69 2.77
CA ARG A 523 -18.43 9.85 2.62
C ARG A 523 -18.78 11.16 1.94
N LEU A 524 -18.13 12.26 2.33
CA LEU A 524 -18.30 13.56 1.67
C LEU A 524 -17.94 13.50 0.18
N SER A 525 -16.85 12.80 -0.16
CA SER A 525 -16.41 12.61 -1.54
C SER A 525 -17.39 11.76 -2.37
N LEU A 526 -17.94 10.70 -1.79
CA LEU A 526 -18.93 9.85 -2.47
C LEU A 526 -20.22 10.64 -2.79
N VAL A 527 -20.66 11.46 -1.84
CA VAL A 527 -21.89 12.26 -1.97
C VAL A 527 -21.74 13.41 -2.98
N ASN A 528 -20.56 14.02 -3.08
CA ASN A 528 -20.32 15.13 -4.00
C ASN A 528 -19.86 14.68 -5.41
N ASP A 529 -19.78 13.38 -5.67
CA ASP A 529 -19.21 12.80 -6.89
C ASP A 529 -17.94 13.55 -7.34
N SER A 530 -16.94 13.59 -6.45
CA SER A 530 -15.68 14.34 -6.64
C SER A 530 -14.77 13.72 -7.69
N ASN A 531 -15.29 13.37 -8.88
CA ASN A 531 -14.58 12.78 -10.02
C ASN A 531 -13.73 11.54 -9.65
N LEU A 532 -14.35 10.60 -8.93
CA LEU A 532 -13.71 9.34 -8.51
C LEU A 532 -12.44 9.54 -7.66
N LEU A 533 -12.51 10.47 -6.70
CA LEU A 533 -11.39 10.83 -5.82
C LEU A 533 -10.83 9.62 -5.07
N LEU A 534 -11.69 8.75 -4.53
CA LEU A 534 -11.26 7.64 -3.68
C LEU A 534 -10.52 6.57 -4.48
N GLU A 535 -10.98 6.28 -5.69
CA GLU A 535 -10.38 5.37 -6.66
C GLU A 535 -8.97 5.83 -7.03
N ARG A 536 -8.81 7.15 -7.25
CA ARG A 536 -7.50 7.78 -7.49
C ARG A 536 -6.61 7.70 -6.26
N LEU A 537 -7.18 7.92 -5.06
CA LEU A 537 -6.44 7.89 -3.80
C LEU A 537 -5.88 6.50 -3.45
N VAL A 538 -6.62 5.45 -3.80
CA VAL A 538 -6.17 4.05 -3.70
C VAL A 538 -4.91 3.83 -4.55
N SER A 539 -4.89 4.41 -5.76
CA SER A 539 -3.79 4.30 -6.74
C SER A 539 -2.59 5.23 -6.46
N LEU A 540 -2.71 6.15 -5.50
CA LEU A 540 -1.69 7.11 -5.11
C LEU A 540 -0.58 6.44 -4.28
N TRP A 541 0.67 6.88 -4.43
CA TRP A 541 1.76 6.49 -3.53
C TRP A 541 2.39 7.70 -2.86
N PRO A 542 1.87 8.14 -1.69
CA PRO A 542 2.25 9.41 -1.11
C PRO A 542 3.74 9.45 -0.73
N HIS A 543 4.34 10.63 -0.82
CA HIS A 543 5.66 10.86 -0.24
C HIS A 543 5.58 10.63 1.28
N GLN A 544 6.43 9.73 1.79
CA GLN A 544 6.72 9.75 3.21
C GLN A 544 7.51 11.03 3.48
N THR A 545 6.87 11.99 4.16
CA THR A 545 7.47 13.27 4.52
C THR A 545 8.78 13.03 5.27
N GLY A 546 9.80 13.78 4.88
CA GLY A 546 11.16 13.71 5.41
C GLY A 546 11.27 14.36 6.79
N GLU A 547 10.32 14.12 7.69
CA GLU A 547 10.48 14.58 9.07
C GLU A 547 11.69 13.87 9.67
N THR A 548 12.67 14.67 10.08
CA THR A 548 13.98 14.29 10.58
C THR A 548 13.89 13.21 11.64
N THR A 549 14.87 12.31 11.69
CA THR A 549 14.94 11.15 12.59
C THR A 549 14.71 11.49 14.08
N GLU A 550 15.00 12.72 14.50
CA GLU A 550 14.74 13.22 15.87
C GLU A 550 13.27 13.57 16.12
N GLN A 551 12.58 14.16 15.13
CA GLN A 551 11.14 14.46 15.22
C GLN A 551 10.33 13.18 15.13
N LYS A 552 10.71 12.18 14.31
CA LYS A 552 10.01 10.88 14.30
C LYS A 552 9.99 10.22 15.68
N ASN A 553 11.06 10.29 16.45
CA ASN A 553 11.08 9.67 17.79
C ASN A 553 10.17 10.37 18.83
N LEU A 554 9.74 11.61 18.57
CA LEU A 554 8.76 12.37 19.38
C LEU A 554 7.34 12.44 18.73
N VAL A 555 7.25 12.29 17.40
CA VAL A 555 6.03 12.46 16.57
C VAL A 555 5.35 11.12 16.24
N ILE A 556 5.98 9.97 16.53
CA ILE A 556 5.36 8.62 16.45
C ILE A 556 4.05 8.52 17.28
N ASP A 557 3.74 9.49 18.14
CA ASP A 557 2.74 9.33 19.18
C ASP A 557 1.30 9.78 18.90
N LYS A 558 0.87 10.22 17.68
CA LYS A 558 -0.54 10.67 17.51
C LYS A 558 -1.30 10.41 16.19
N ASN A 559 -0.73 9.84 15.12
CA ASN A 559 -1.44 9.80 13.82
C ASN A 559 -2.07 8.44 13.51
N ALA A 560 -3.39 8.42 13.30
CA ALA A 560 -4.20 7.25 12.97
C ALA A 560 -3.74 6.60 11.64
N ALA A 561 -2.95 5.53 11.71
CA ALA A 561 -2.52 4.67 10.60
C ALA A 561 -2.16 5.40 9.27
N GLY A 562 -1.62 6.62 9.33
CA GLY A 562 -1.30 7.44 8.16
C GLY A 562 -2.49 8.08 7.42
N SER A 563 -3.73 7.88 7.86
CA SER A 563 -4.93 8.48 7.23
C SER A 563 -4.91 10.01 7.25
N VAL A 564 -4.50 10.60 8.38
CA VAL A 564 -4.34 12.05 8.54
C VAL A 564 -3.20 12.58 7.67
N ASP A 565 -2.10 11.83 7.55
CA ASP A 565 -0.96 12.22 6.72
C ASP A 565 -1.30 12.19 5.23
N ILE A 566 -2.13 11.22 4.80
CA ILE A 566 -2.69 11.19 3.44
C ILE A 566 -3.51 12.45 3.17
N MET A 567 -4.37 12.86 4.12
CA MET A 567 -5.21 14.06 3.96
C MET A 567 -4.41 15.36 3.99
N ARG A 568 -3.33 15.42 4.78
CA ARG A 568 -2.43 16.59 4.88
C ARG A 568 -1.68 16.90 3.58
N ASN A 569 -1.51 15.89 2.73
CA ASN A 569 -0.67 15.96 1.53
C ASN A 569 -1.44 15.47 0.27
N ILE A 570 -2.77 15.45 0.30
CA ILE A 570 -3.60 14.86 -0.77
C ILE A 570 -3.47 15.57 -2.12
N ALA A 571 -3.20 16.87 -2.13
CA ALA A 571 -3.00 17.69 -3.33
C ALA A 571 -1.54 17.73 -3.79
N ASN A 572 -0.59 17.26 -2.96
CA ASN A 572 0.82 17.20 -3.32
C ASN A 572 1.08 16.07 -4.33
N ARG A 573 2.20 16.19 -5.06
CA ARG A 573 2.66 15.12 -5.96
C ARG A 573 3.04 13.88 -5.18
N ASP A 574 2.72 12.72 -5.75
CA ASP A 574 3.10 11.42 -5.23
C ASP A 574 4.58 11.10 -5.50
N GLN A 575 5.07 9.93 -5.04
CA GLN A 575 6.46 9.51 -5.24
C GLN A 575 6.88 9.38 -6.72
N TYR A 576 5.92 9.41 -7.66
CA TYR A 576 6.18 9.42 -9.10
C TYR A 576 6.01 10.82 -9.70
N SER A 577 6.04 11.85 -8.86
CA SER A 577 5.83 13.24 -9.23
C SER A 577 4.51 13.49 -9.95
N THR A 578 3.49 12.66 -9.70
CA THR A 578 2.18 12.75 -10.33
C THR A 578 1.17 13.36 -9.36
N TYR A 579 0.31 14.26 -9.83
CA TYR A 579 -0.83 14.72 -9.03
C TYR A 579 -1.98 13.70 -9.03
N LEU A 580 -2.81 13.76 -8.00
CA LEU A 580 -3.98 12.89 -7.87
C LEU A 580 -4.95 13.00 -9.06
N TRP A 581 -5.12 14.21 -9.61
CA TRP A 581 -6.02 14.46 -10.74
C TRP A 581 -5.48 13.98 -12.10
N ASP A 582 -4.21 13.60 -12.19
CA ASP A 582 -3.63 13.04 -13.42
C ASP A 582 -3.76 11.51 -13.48
N ILE A 583 -4.16 10.87 -12.37
CA ILE A 583 -4.38 9.42 -12.30
C ILE A 583 -5.77 9.09 -12.84
N HIS A 584 -5.86 8.24 -13.85
CA HIS A 584 -7.13 7.72 -14.35
C HIS A 584 -7.51 6.43 -13.60
N PRO A 585 -8.62 6.37 -12.86
CA PRO A 585 -9.03 5.18 -12.14
C PRO A 585 -9.54 4.07 -13.09
N LEU A 586 -9.25 2.82 -12.75
CA LEU A 586 -9.73 1.61 -13.45
C LEU A 586 -10.63 0.75 -12.56
N CYS A 587 -10.75 1.08 -11.28
CA CYS A 587 -11.62 0.43 -10.31
C CYS A 587 -12.68 1.42 -9.82
N ASN A 588 -13.75 0.90 -9.22
CA ASN A 588 -14.80 1.71 -8.60
C ASN A 588 -14.88 1.42 -7.10
N VAL A 589 -15.08 2.45 -6.29
CA VAL A 589 -15.34 2.29 -4.85
C VAL A 589 -16.83 2.11 -4.65
N VAL A 590 -17.25 0.96 -4.12
CA VAL A 590 -18.67 0.68 -3.84
C VAL A 590 -19.10 1.22 -2.47
N GLY A 591 -18.16 1.23 -1.51
CA GLY A 591 -18.45 1.71 -0.16
C GLY A 591 -17.24 1.80 0.75
N ILE A 592 -17.48 2.27 1.96
CA ILE A 592 -16.51 2.51 3.02
C ILE A 592 -16.66 1.40 4.07
N ALA A 593 -15.55 0.80 4.47
CA ALA A 593 -15.56 -0.29 5.43
C ALA A 593 -15.76 0.19 6.89
N ASP A 594 -16.46 -0.62 7.69
CA ASP A 594 -16.67 -0.40 9.13
C ASP A 594 -15.44 -0.83 9.96
N GLU A 595 -14.34 -0.07 9.87
CA GLU A 595 -13.13 -0.31 10.65
C GLU A 595 -12.52 0.99 11.19
N LYS A 596 -12.70 1.23 12.50
CA LYS A 596 -12.29 2.47 13.18
C LYS A 596 -10.82 2.91 12.98
N TYR A 597 -9.88 1.98 12.84
CA TYR A 597 -8.44 2.29 12.75
C TYR A 597 -7.83 1.97 11.37
N THR A 598 -8.66 1.54 10.42
CA THR A 598 -8.20 1.12 9.10
C THR A 598 -8.89 2.00 8.06
N PRO A 599 -8.15 2.86 7.32
CA PRO A 599 -8.73 3.62 6.21
C PRO A 599 -8.99 2.67 5.03
N ALA A 600 -10.14 1.99 5.07
CA ALA A 600 -10.48 0.93 4.14
C ALA A 600 -11.75 1.24 3.33
N VAL A 601 -11.69 0.87 2.06
CA VAL A 601 -12.76 0.98 1.07
C VAL A 601 -13.04 -0.39 0.47
N ILE A 602 -14.25 -0.57 -0.05
CA ILE A 602 -14.64 -1.76 -0.82
C ILE A 602 -14.56 -1.38 -2.29
N LEU A 603 -13.74 -2.11 -3.03
CA LEU A 603 -13.49 -1.93 -4.46
C LEU A 603 -14.24 -2.98 -5.27
N ASP A 604 -14.63 -2.55 -6.47
CA ASP A 604 -15.23 -3.37 -7.51
C ASP A 604 -14.57 -3.06 -8.86
N GLN A 605 -14.72 -3.97 -9.83
CA GLN A 605 -14.09 -3.89 -11.16
C GLN A 605 -12.55 -3.75 -11.14
N CYS A 606 -11.91 -4.07 -10.02
CA CYS A 606 -10.45 -4.11 -9.95
C CYS A 606 -9.94 -5.40 -10.59
N ARG A 607 -8.70 -5.43 -11.07
CA ARG A 607 -8.09 -6.66 -11.58
C ARG A 607 -6.95 -7.11 -10.69
N ALA A 608 -6.82 -8.41 -10.44
CA ALA A 608 -5.86 -8.94 -9.47
C ALA A 608 -4.90 -9.96 -10.08
N ILE A 609 -3.67 -9.95 -9.59
CA ILE A 609 -2.65 -10.96 -9.86
C ILE A 609 -2.09 -11.48 -8.54
N PRO A 610 -2.16 -12.80 -8.26
CA PRO A 610 -1.53 -13.36 -7.07
C PRO A 610 -0.01 -13.41 -7.23
N ILE A 611 0.71 -12.97 -6.19
CA ILE A 611 2.18 -13.01 -6.15
C ILE A 611 2.64 -14.29 -5.45
N ARG A 612 3.53 -15.02 -6.11
CA ARG A 612 4.05 -16.30 -5.63
C ARG A 612 5.39 -16.14 -4.93
N TRP A 613 5.47 -16.58 -3.66
CA TRP A 613 6.68 -16.42 -2.82
C TRP A 613 7.46 -17.70 -2.51
N LYS A 614 6.91 -18.87 -2.89
CA LYS A 614 7.46 -20.19 -2.52
C LYS A 614 8.57 -20.71 -3.44
N GLY A 615 8.67 -20.19 -4.67
CA GLY A 615 9.51 -20.76 -5.72
C GLY A 615 8.96 -20.56 -7.10
N PHE A 616 9.87 -20.42 -8.07
CA PHE A 616 9.51 -20.29 -9.47
C PHE A 616 8.79 -21.57 -9.97
N PRO A 617 7.72 -21.41 -10.75
CA PRO A 617 7.10 -22.53 -11.46
C PRO A 617 8.05 -23.12 -12.51
N LYS A 618 7.67 -24.27 -13.06
CA LYS A 618 8.36 -24.84 -14.23
C LYS A 618 7.87 -24.05 -15.43
N MET A 619 8.77 -23.39 -16.14
CA MET A 619 8.40 -22.58 -17.31
C MET A 619 8.07 -23.48 -18.50
N LYS A 620 7.06 -23.09 -19.28
CA LYS A 620 6.77 -23.66 -20.59
C LYS A 620 7.62 -22.92 -21.63
N TYR A 621 8.15 -23.66 -22.59
CA TYR A 621 8.83 -23.11 -23.75
C TYR A 621 7.90 -23.34 -24.94
N VAL A 622 7.35 -22.27 -25.52
CA VAL A 622 6.69 -22.39 -26.83
C VAL A 622 7.78 -22.52 -27.88
N GLN A 623 7.63 -23.55 -28.68
CA GLN A 623 8.60 -23.91 -29.70
C GLN A 623 8.24 -23.12 -30.97
N ASP A 624 9.00 -22.07 -31.29
CA ASP A 624 8.89 -21.42 -32.58
C ASP A 624 9.69 -22.21 -33.63
N PHE A 625 8.98 -23.08 -34.36
CA PHE A 625 9.57 -24.03 -35.31
C PHE A 625 10.03 -23.43 -36.64
N ASN A 626 9.89 -22.12 -36.83
CA ASN A 626 10.12 -21.48 -38.14
C ASN A 626 11.61 -21.24 -38.47
N LYS A 627 12.54 -21.56 -37.55
CA LYS A 627 13.99 -21.41 -37.79
C LYS A 627 14.64 -22.75 -38.13
N LEU A 628 15.42 -22.80 -39.23
CA LEU A 628 16.18 -23.98 -39.67
C LEU A 628 17.05 -24.62 -38.56
N GLY A 629 17.57 -23.79 -37.64
CA GLY A 629 18.34 -24.27 -36.50
C GLY A 629 17.51 -25.04 -35.45
N ALA A 630 16.22 -24.70 -35.29
CA ALA A 630 15.31 -25.39 -34.39
C ALA A 630 14.92 -26.77 -34.95
N THR A 631 14.64 -26.86 -36.26
CA THR A 631 14.33 -28.14 -36.92
C THR A 631 15.51 -29.11 -36.91
N LEU A 632 16.74 -28.61 -37.10
CA LEU A 632 17.95 -29.44 -37.01
C LEU A 632 18.19 -29.94 -35.58
N SER A 633 18.02 -29.07 -34.59
CA SER A 633 18.16 -29.41 -33.17
C SER A 633 17.13 -30.46 -32.73
N GLN A 634 15.88 -30.33 -33.19
CA GLN A 634 14.84 -31.31 -32.98
C GLN A 634 15.22 -32.66 -33.59
N THR A 635 15.69 -32.66 -34.84
CA THR A 635 16.14 -33.88 -35.53
C THR A 635 17.23 -34.59 -34.73
N ILE A 636 18.25 -33.86 -34.25
CA ILE A 636 19.34 -34.42 -33.42
C ILE A 636 18.79 -35.05 -32.12
N VAL A 637 17.85 -34.39 -31.45
CA VAL A 637 17.24 -34.89 -30.21
C VAL A 637 16.36 -36.13 -30.44
N PHE A 638 15.48 -36.09 -31.43
CA PHE A 638 14.56 -37.21 -31.71
C PHE A 638 15.28 -38.43 -32.31
N TRP A 639 16.25 -38.23 -33.22
CA TRP A 639 17.03 -39.34 -33.77
C TRP A 639 17.94 -39.96 -32.71
N GLY A 640 18.64 -39.16 -31.91
CA GLY A 640 19.48 -39.66 -30.83
C GLY A 640 18.70 -40.50 -29.82
N SER A 641 17.55 -40.01 -29.37
CA SER A 641 16.68 -40.72 -28.43
C SER A 641 16.02 -41.97 -29.04
N SER A 642 15.61 -41.92 -30.32
CA SER A 642 15.08 -43.10 -31.03
C SER A 642 16.12 -44.21 -31.16
N LEU A 643 17.39 -43.86 -31.43
CA LEU A 643 18.48 -44.84 -31.50
C LEU A 643 18.77 -45.49 -30.15
N VAL A 644 18.69 -44.74 -29.04
CA VAL A 644 18.79 -45.29 -27.68
C VAL A 644 17.64 -46.25 -27.40
N ALA A 645 16.40 -45.86 -27.74
CA ALA A 645 15.22 -46.70 -27.53
C ALA A 645 15.29 -48.00 -28.35
N LEU A 646 15.70 -47.92 -29.62
CA LEU A 646 15.91 -49.09 -30.49
C LEU A 646 17.05 -49.98 -29.98
N GLY A 647 18.16 -49.39 -29.50
CA GLY A 647 19.25 -50.13 -28.87
C GLY A 647 18.77 -50.91 -27.64
N PHE A 648 17.96 -50.29 -26.78
CA PHE A 648 17.38 -50.93 -25.60
C PHE A 648 16.35 -52.02 -25.96
N ALA A 649 15.54 -51.80 -27.01
CA ALA A 649 14.59 -52.80 -27.51
C ALA A 649 15.31 -54.05 -28.06
N LEU A 650 16.40 -53.87 -28.80
CA LEU A 650 17.22 -54.99 -29.29
C LEU A 650 17.94 -55.72 -28.15
N PHE A 651 18.46 -54.97 -27.17
CA PHE A 651 19.12 -55.55 -25.99
C PHE A 651 18.15 -56.36 -25.12
N THR A 652 16.95 -55.84 -24.85
CA THR A 652 15.90 -56.55 -24.10
C THR A 652 15.39 -57.77 -24.87
N SER A 653 15.27 -57.69 -26.21
CA SER A 653 14.98 -58.84 -27.06
C SER A 653 16.08 -59.90 -26.99
N ALA A 654 17.35 -59.51 -26.96
CA ALA A 654 18.49 -60.42 -26.80
C ALA A 654 18.46 -61.13 -25.43
N LEU A 655 18.20 -60.40 -24.36
CA LEU A 655 18.04 -60.96 -23.01
C LEU A 655 16.84 -61.92 -22.95
N SER A 656 15.69 -61.55 -23.51
CA SER A 656 14.50 -62.41 -23.55
C SER A 656 14.77 -63.70 -24.33
N LEU A 657 15.48 -63.61 -25.45
CA LEU A 657 15.90 -64.76 -26.23
C LEU A 657 16.87 -65.65 -25.44
N GLU A 658 17.86 -65.06 -24.76
CA GLU A 658 18.80 -65.79 -23.91
C GLU A 658 18.09 -66.51 -22.75
N PHE A 659 17.17 -65.84 -22.05
CA PHE A 659 16.33 -66.44 -21.01
C PHE A 659 15.45 -67.58 -21.54
N SER A 660 14.88 -67.42 -22.74
CA SER A 660 14.07 -68.46 -23.40
C SER A 660 14.90 -69.68 -23.80
N LEU A 661 16.20 -69.49 -24.07
CA LEU A 661 17.14 -70.55 -24.46
C LEU A 661 17.83 -71.22 -23.26
N LEU A 662 17.78 -70.66 -22.04
CA LEU A 662 18.36 -71.26 -20.82
C LEU A 662 17.83 -72.69 -20.51
N PRO A 663 16.51 -72.98 -20.54
CA PRO A 663 16.03 -74.35 -20.32
C PRO A 663 16.46 -75.32 -21.43
N TYR A 664 16.60 -74.85 -22.68
CA TYR A 664 17.07 -75.66 -23.81
C TYR A 664 18.56 -76.00 -23.71
N LYS A 665 19.39 -75.06 -23.23
CA LYS A 665 20.83 -75.22 -23.07
C LYS A 665 21.21 -76.15 -21.91
N ASN A 666 20.42 -76.18 -20.84
CA ASN A 666 20.62 -77.11 -19.72
C ASN A 666 20.19 -78.56 -20.02
N TYR A 667 19.27 -78.76 -20.97
CA TYR A 667 18.80 -80.10 -21.34
C TYR A 667 19.68 -80.80 -22.39
N ASN A 668 20.40 -80.05 -23.22
CA ASN A 668 21.03 -80.58 -24.44
C ASN A 668 22.56 -80.45 -24.44
N ASN A 669 23.22 -80.81 -23.34
CA ASN A 669 24.69 -80.77 -23.26
C ASN A 669 25.38 -81.91 -24.07
N ASN A 670 24.63 -82.86 -24.63
CA ASN A 670 25.19 -84.08 -25.25
C ASN A 670 24.78 -84.37 -26.71
N ASN A 671 24.07 -83.49 -27.43
CA ASN A 671 23.80 -83.75 -28.85
C ASN A 671 23.93 -82.50 -29.71
N SER A 672 25.02 -82.47 -30.49
CA SER A 672 25.30 -81.51 -31.55
C SER A 672 24.40 -81.77 -32.75
N ASN A 673 23.23 -81.13 -32.83
CA ASN A 673 22.49 -81.02 -34.07
C ASN A 673 22.08 -79.57 -34.34
N ASN A 674 22.38 -79.14 -35.57
CA ASN A 674 22.23 -77.80 -36.13
C ASN A 674 20.77 -77.33 -36.21
N ALA A 675 20.22 -76.83 -35.10
CA ALA A 675 19.13 -75.86 -35.17
C ALA A 675 19.75 -74.47 -35.39
N GLN A 676 19.36 -73.76 -36.46
CA GLN A 676 19.68 -72.34 -36.64
C GLN A 676 18.92 -71.52 -35.60
N ILE A 677 19.47 -71.48 -34.38
CA ILE A 677 19.02 -70.61 -33.32
C ILE A 677 19.40 -69.18 -33.73
N PRO A 678 18.47 -68.20 -33.71
CA PRO A 678 18.82 -66.80 -33.96
C PRO A 678 19.97 -66.39 -33.03
N SER A 679 21.06 -65.91 -33.61
CA SER A 679 22.31 -65.69 -32.88
C SER A 679 22.14 -64.50 -31.94
N VAL A 680 22.14 -64.75 -30.62
CA VAL A 680 22.19 -63.72 -29.57
C VAL A 680 23.32 -62.72 -29.83
N LYS A 681 24.44 -63.19 -30.40
CA LYS A 681 25.58 -62.34 -30.79
C LYS A 681 25.19 -61.27 -31.81
N MET A 682 24.28 -61.56 -32.73
CA MET A 682 23.86 -60.60 -33.77
C MET A 682 23.01 -59.47 -33.18
N TYR A 683 22.12 -59.79 -32.23
CA TYR A 683 21.35 -58.78 -31.49
C TYR A 683 22.25 -57.92 -30.59
N LEU A 684 23.25 -58.53 -29.92
CA LEU A 684 24.22 -57.80 -29.11
C LEU A 684 25.09 -56.85 -29.97
N VAL A 685 25.60 -57.33 -31.12
CA VAL A 685 26.35 -56.47 -32.07
C VAL A 685 25.46 -55.35 -32.60
N GLY A 686 24.21 -55.63 -32.98
CA GLY A 686 23.24 -54.62 -33.39
C GLY A 686 23.03 -53.56 -32.30
N SER A 687 22.77 -53.99 -31.06
CA SER A 687 22.61 -53.08 -29.93
C SER A 687 23.84 -52.19 -29.70
N ALA A 688 25.05 -52.75 -29.83
CA ALA A 688 26.30 -51.99 -29.69
C ALA A 688 26.47 -50.93 -30.78
N VAL A 689 26.07 -51.22 -32.03
CA VAL A 689 26.09 -50.24 -33.13
C VAL A 689 25.11 -49.10 -32.85
N PHE A 690 23.89 -49.40 -32.43
CA PHE A 690 22.89 -48.38 -32.10
C PHE A 690 23.33 -47.49 -30.94
N PHE A 691 23.88 -48.06 -29.86
CA PHE A 691 24.44 -47.27 -28.75
C PHE A 691 25.67 -46.45 -29.16
N GLY A 692 26.54 -46.99 -30.02
CA GLY A 692 27.70 -46.27 -30.55
C GLY A 692 27.29 -45.05 -31.40
N CYS A 693 26.33 -45.22 -32.32
CA CYS A 693 25.77 -44.11 -33.10
C CYS A 693 25.07 -43.08 -32.21
N ALA A 694 24.28 -43.54 -31.23
CA ALA A 694 23.62 -42.66 -30.27
C ALA A 694 24.64 -41.85 -29.44
N TRP A 695 25.76 -42.45 -29.03
CA TRP A 695 26.80 -41.77 -28.27
C TRP A 695 27.46 -40.63 -29.09
N VAL A 696 27.75 -40.86 -30.37
CA VAL A 696 28.30 -39.81 -31.25
C VAL A 696 27.30 -38.66 -31.46
N ILE A 697 26.04 -38.97 -31.75
CA ILE A 697 24.99 -37.94 -31.91
C ILE A 697 24.76 -37.18 -30.60
N SER A 698 24.97 -37.83 -29.45
CA SER A 698 24.80 -37.20 -28.13
C SER A 698 25.72 -36.00 -27.92
N TRP A 699 26.89 -35.93 -28.57
CA TRP A 699 27.79 -34.78 -28.42
C TRP A 699 27.17 -33.45 -28.90
N LEU A 700 26.22 -33.52 -29.84
CA LEU A 700 25.48 -32.34 -30.33
C LEU A 700 24.25 -32.02 -29.47
N SER A 701 23.86 -32.91 -28.55
CA SER A 701 22.63 -32.77 -27.77
C SER A 701 22.63 -31.56 -26.81
N PRO A 702 23.72 -31.16 -26.12
CA PRO A 702 23.68 -30.00 -25.24
C PRO A 702 23.38 -28.71 -26.00
N ARG A 703 24.02 -28.53 -27.16
CA ARG A 703 23.81 -27.38 -28.04
C ARG A 703 22.40 -27.37 -28.64
N ALA A 704 21.92 -28.53 -29.08
CA ALA A 704 20.57 -28.68 -29.61
C ALA A 704 19.49 -28.34 -28.54
N VAL A 705 19.66 -28.83 -27.30
CA VAL A 705 18.76 -28.52 -26.19
C VAL A 705 18.80 -27.03 -25.84
N ARG A 706 19.99 -26.42 -25.74
CA ARG A 706 20.12 -24.97 -25.49
C ARG A 706 19.41 -24.17 -26.58
N GLN A 707 19.61 -24.52 -27.85
CA GLN A 707 18.98 -23.82 -28.98
C GLN A 707 17.45 -23.98 -29.01
N LEU A 708 16.91 -25.15 -28.64
CA LEU A 708 15.47 -25.35 -28.51
C LEU A 708 14.86 -24.53 -27.36
N CYS A 709 15.63 -24.33 -26.27
CA CYS A 709 15.23 -23.53 -25.12
C CYS A 709 15.56 -22.03 -25.26
N HIS A 710 16.26 -21.66 -26.34
CA HIS A 710 16.61 -20.29 -26.72
C HIS A 710 15.48 -19.60 -27.51
N SER A 711 14.40 -20.31 -27.83
CA SER A 711 13.23 -19.75 -28.52
C SER A 711 12.60 -18.61 -27.69
N GLY A 712 12.70 -17.40 -28.24
CA GLY A 712 11.87 -16.19 -28.11
C GLY A 712 11.01 -15.93 -26.87
N SER A 713 10.78 -14.63 -26.60
CA SER A 713 9.80 -14.13 -25.60
C SER A 713 8.35 -14.57 -25.85
N ALA A 714 8.04 -15.22 -26.97
CA ALA A 714 6.72 -15.75 -27.28
C ALA A 714 6.47 -17.05 -26.50
N GLY A 715 5.53 -17.01 -25.55
CA GLY A 715 4.92 -18.20 -24.95
C GLY A 715 5.52 -18.73 -23.65
N ILE A 716 6.14 -17.86 -22.84
CA ILE A 716 6.51 -18.17 -21.45
C ILE A 716 5.27 -17.98 -20.57
N SER A 717 5.02 -18.91 -19.64
CA SER A 717 3.91 -18.81 -18.69
C SER A 717 4.01 -17.54 -17.82
N CYS A 718 2.93 -16.77 -17.75
CA CYS A 718 2.87 -15.50 -17.04
C CYS A 718 2.69 -15.68 -15.53
N HIS A 719 3.69 -15.26 -14.75
CA HIS A 719 3.66 -15.32 -13.29
C HIS A 719 4.38 -14.14 -12.66
N LEU A 720 3.80 -13.59 -11.59
CA LEU A 720 4.50 -12.71 -10.66
C LEU A 720 5.09 -13.55 -9.52
N VAL A 721 6.42 -13.58 -9.44
CA VAL A 721 7.14 -14.35 -8.41
C VAL A 721 8.02 -13.40 -7.60
N GLY A 722 7.86 -13.44 -6.27
CA GLY A 722 8.60 -12.58 -5.34
C GLY A 722 9.62 -13.34 -4.49
N PHE A 723 10.72 -12.67 -4.15
CA PHE A 723 11.66 -13.09 -3.11
C PHE A 723 12.20 -11.90 -2.31
N GLU A 724 12.68 -12.15 -1.10
CA GLU A 724 13.31 -11.16 -0.20
C GLU A 724 14.79 -10.98 -0.54
N GLY A 725 15.21 -9.72 -0.66
CA GLY A 725 16.54 -9.32 -1.10
C GLY A 725 16.63 -9.03 -2.61
N ILE A 726 17.84 -8.71 -3.04
CA ILE A 726 18.20 -8.40 -4.43
C ILE A 726 19.18 -9.46 -4.94
N GLN A 727 19.06 -9.84 -6.20
CA GLN A 727 19.94 -10.80 -6.87
C GLN A 727 20.25 -10.32 -8.30
N SER A 728 21.38 -10.77 -8.87
CA SER A 728 21.77 -10.44 -10.25
C SER A 728 20.81 -11.06 -11.27
N LEU A 729 20.69 -10.45 -12.45
CA LEU A 729 19.83 -10.96 -13.51
C LEU A 729 20.28 -12.36 -13.97
N HIS A 730 21.60 -12.57 -14.04
CA HIS A 730 22.20 -13.85 -14.37
C HIS A 730 21.73 -15.00 -13.47
N ASP A 731 21.78 -14.80 -12.15
CA ASP A 731 21.39 -15.84 -11.21
C ASP A 731 19.87 -16.08 -11.21
N ILE A 732 19.08 -15.01 -11.42
CA ILE A 732 17.61 -15.09 -11.52
C ILE A 732 17.24 -15.93 -12.75
N GLU A 733 17.82 -15.61 -13.90
CA GLU A 733 17.56 -16.31 -15.16
C GLU A 733 17.97 -17.78 -15.08
N THR A 734 19.18 -18.04 -14.58
CA THR A 734 19.71 -19.40 -14.35
C THR A 734 18.84 -20.18 -13.37
N SER A 735 18.27 -19.52 -12.36
CA SER A 735 17.36 -20.17 -11.41
C SER A 735 16.04 -20.59 -12.06
N ILE A 736 15.49 -19.74 -12.94
CA ILE A 736 14.19 -19.91 -13.59
C ILE A 736 14.26 -20.88 -14.77
N PHE A 737 15.11 -20.58 -15.75
CA PHE A 737 15.20 -21.29 -17.03
C PHE A 737 16.27 -22.39 -17.01
N GLY A 738 17.28 -22.26 -16.14
CA GLY A 738 18.41 -23.20 -16.08
C GLY A 738 19.61 -22.77 -16.93
N ASN A 739 19.49 -21.68 -17.69
CA ASN A 739 20.52 -21.02 -18.48
C ASN A 739 20.36 -19.49 -18.38
N CYS A 740 21.33 -18.75 -18.92
CA CYS A 740 21.31 -17.29 -18.99
C CYS A 740 21.58 -16.86 -20.43
N ASP A 741 20.59 -16.24 -21.07
CA ASP A 741 20.68 -15.69 -22.42
C ASP A 741 20.30 -14.19 -22.47
N GLY A 742 20.32 -13.47 -21.34
CA GLY A 742 20.05 -12.02 -21.30
C GLY A 742 18.57 -11.67 -21.49
N ARG A 743 17.66 -12.56 -21.11
CA ARG A 743 16.21 -12.40 -21.38
C ARG A 743 15.55 -11.37 -20.48
N PHE A 744 16.03 -11.26 -19.24
CA PHE A 744 15.46 -10.36 -18.25
C PHE A 744 16.13 -8.99 -18.30
N SER A 745 15.32 -7.95 -18.12
CA SER A 745 15.81 -6.59 -17.87
C SER A 745 15.16 -6.03 -16.61
N TYR A 746 15.80 -5.05 -15.97
CA TYR A 746 15.11 -4.31 -14.92
C TYR A 746 14.00 -3.46 -15.52
N ALA A 747 12.89 -3.31 -14.80
CA ALA A 747 11.80 -2.48 -15.26
C ALA A 747 12.26 -1.00 -15.29
N PRO A 748 12.20 -0.30 -16.45
CA PRO A 748 12.82 1.03 -16.62
C PRO A 748 12.08 2.17 -15.92
N SER A 749 10.78 1.98 -15.66
CA SER A 749 9.90 3.03 -15.16
C SER A 749 8.87 2.51 -14.14
N SER A 750 9.21 1.42 -13.44
CA SER A 750 8.29 0.76 -12.50
C SER A 750 8.19 1.50 -11.18
N ASN A 751 9.32 1.93 -10.63
CA ASN A 751 9.33 2.71 -9.40
C ASN A 751 10.57 3.64 -9.27
N LEU A 752 10.76 4.25 -8.09
CA LEU A 752 11.91 5.11 -7.78
C LEU A 752 13.27 4.41 -7.94
N PHE A 753 13.35 3.11 -7.64
CA PHE A 753 14.59 2.34 -7.82
C PHE A 753 14.95 2.15 -9.30
N SER A 754 13.99 2.31 -10.21
CA SER A 754 14.23 2.20 -11.65
C SER A 754 15.00 3.39 -12.22
N GLU A 755 14.93 4.58 -11.61
CA GLU A 755 15.53 5.80 -12.15
C GLU A 755 17.05 5.69 -12.41
N PRO A 756 17.90 5.28 -11.45
CA PRO A 756 19.33 5.11 -11.69
C PRO A 756 19.66 3.93 -12.62
N LEU A 757 18.70 3.04 -12.89
CA LEU A 757 18.90 1.83 -13.68
C LEU A 757 18.54 2.01 -15.16
N ARG A 758 18.12 3.21 -15.59
CA ARG A 758 17.66 3.43 -16.98
C ARG A 758 18.83 3.40 -17.96
N ALA A 759 18.63 2.72 -19.09
CA ALA A 759 19.50 2.90 -20.25
C ALA A 759 19.23 4.26 -20.92
N LYS A 760 20.28 4.88 -21.49
CA LYS A 760 20.21 6.21 -22.14
C LYS A 760 19.34 6.21 -23.41
N HIS A 761 19.53 5.24 -24.31
CA HIS A 761 18.95 5.26 -25.67
C HIS A 761 17.75 4.32 -25.86
N ILE A 762 17.59 3.33 -25.00
CA ILE A 762 16.55 2.28 -25.11
C ILE A 762 15.73 2.23 -23.83
N ARG A 763 14.43 1.94 -23.94
CA ARG A 763 13.53 1.84 -22.78
C ARG A 763 13.70 0.51 -22.05
N MET A 764 14.89 0.26 -21.52
CA MET A 764 15.23 -0.93 -20.73
C MET A 764 16.01 -0.52 -19.48
N GLY A 765 15.79 -1.24 -18.38
CA GLY A 765 16.59 -1.10 -17.17
C GLY A 765 17.80 -2.03 -17.22
N LYS A 766 19.00 -1.50 -16.94
CA LYS A 766 20.26 -2.24 -16.86
C LYS A 766 20.59 -2.59 -15.41
N GLU A 767 21.34 -3.67 -15.22
CA GLU A 767 21.95 -3.96 -13.91
C GLU A 767 23.06 -2.93 -13.62
N PRO A 768 23.25 -2.45 -12.38
CA PRO A 768 24.32 -1.50 -12.06
C PRO A 768 25.70 -2.07 -12.37
N LYS A 769 26.63 -1.20 -12.80
CA LYS A 769 28.01 -1.59 -13.17
C LYS A 769 28.81 -2.14 -11.99
N GLU A 770 28.58 -1.62 -10.77
CA GLU A 770 29.23 -2.13 -9.54
C GLU A 770 28.46 -3.31 -8.91
N GLY A 771 27.43 -3.83 -9.61
CA GLY A 771 26.64 -4.98 -9.23
C GLY A 771 25.63 -4.72 -8.12
N VAL A 772 25.24 -5.80 -7.44
CA VAL A 772 24.13 -5.82 -6.46
C VAL A 772 24.38 -4.90 -5.24
N ASP A 773 25.63 -4.61 -4.89
CA ASP A 773 25.97 -3.82 -3.69
C ASP A 773 25.74 -2.32 -3.87
N GLU A 774 25.83 -1.81 -5.10
CA GLU A 774 25.39 -0.45 -5.43
C GLU A 774 23.88 -0.31 -5.32
N LEU A 775 23.14 -1.29 -5.84
CA LEU A 775 21.68 -1.31 -5.74
C LEU A 775 21.22 -1.36 -4.27
N LYS A 776 21.93 -2.08 -3.40
CA LYS A 776 21.68 -2.03 -1.95
C LYS A 776 21.96 -0.65 -1.35
N ARG A 777 22.99 0.06 -1.79
CA ARG A 777 23.29 1.43 -1.32
C ARG A 777 22.21 2.41 -1.73
N ILE A 778 21.80 2.38 -3.00
CA ILE A 778 20.68 3.14 -3.56
C ILE A 778 19.39 2.79 -2.80
N ALA A 779 19.16 1.51 -2.58
CA ALA A 779 17.97 1.06 -1.89
C ALA A 779 17.96 1.55 -0.43
N LYS A 780 19.10 1.54 0.25
CA LYS A 780 19.23 2.04 1.63
C LYS A 780 19.08 3.56 1.72
N SER A 781 19.48 4.34 0.71
CA SER A 781 19.27 5.79 0.70
C SER A 781 17.82 6.17 0.41
N LEU A 782 17.13 5.40 -0.43
CA LEU A 782 15.73 5.61 -0.79
C LEU A 782 14.75 5.01 0.25
N CYS A 783 15.16 3.98 1.01
CA CYS A 783 14.39 3.45 2.14
C CYS A 783 14.33 4.48 3.28
N LYS A 784 13.19 5.16 3.41
CA LYS A 784 12.97 6.19 4.45
C LYS A 784 12.60 5.62 5.82
N SER A 785 12.15 4.37 5.90
CA SER A 785 11.81 3.69 7.14
C SER A 785 12.84 2.61 7.47
N PRO A 786 13.34 2.54 8.73
CA PRO A 786 14.26 1.49 9.16
C PRO A 786 13.62 0.08 9.21
N ARG A 787 12.31 -0.03 8.96
CA ARG A 787 11.55 -1.29 8.97
C ARG A 787 11.28 -1.83 7.57
N ASP A 788 11.51 -1.03 6.53
CA ASP A 788 11.27 -1.43 5.16
C ASP A 788 12.33 -2.44 4.72
N ARG A 789 11.86 -3.47 4.03
CA ARG A 789 12.68 -4.54 3.50
C ARG A 789 12.60 -4.53 1.98
N LEU A 790 13.69 -4.96 1.37
CA LEU A 790 13.78 -5.03 -0.07
C LEU A 790 13.23 -6.37 -0.54
N PHE A 791 12.32 -6.31 -1.48
CA PHE A 791 11.79 -7.47 -2.17
C PHE A 791 12.00 -7.29 -3.67
N THR A 792 12.26 -8.39 -4.35
CA THR A 792 12.34 -8.41 -5.81
C THR A 792 11.16 -9.19 -6.33
N ILE A 793 10.41 -8.58 -7.24
CA ILE A 793 9.32 -9.19 -8.00
C ILE A 793 9.82 -9.40 -9.41
N VAL A 794 9.79 -10.66 -9.85
CA VAL A 794 10.09 -11.08 -11.21
C VAL A 794 8.78 -11.33 -11.92
N ASP A 795 8.57 -10.61 -13.01
CA ASP A 795 7.47 -10.83 -13.93
C ASP A 795 7.95 -11.66 -15.11
N THR A 796 7.41 -12.88 -15.23
CA THR A 796 7.83 -13.83 -16.27
C THR A 796 7.01 -13.69 -17.54
N GLY A 797 5.92 -12.91 -17.52
CA GLY A 797 5.18 -12.56 -18.73
C GLY A 797 5.88 -11.45 -19.52
N ASP A 798 6.22 -10.35 -18.85
CA ASP A 798 6.94 -9.23 -19.47
C ASP A 798 8.47 -9.37 -19.47
N LEU A 799 9.00 -10.41 -18.80
CA LEU A 799 10.44 -10.63 -18.59
C LEU A 799 11.14 -9.43 -17.94
N THR A 800 10.51 -8.87 -16.91
CA THR A 800 11.05 -7.73 -16.16
C THR A 800 11.27 -8.05 -14.69
N VAL A 801 12.27 -7.38 -14.11
CA VAL A 801 12.58 -7.46 -12.68
C VAL A 801 12.33 -6.10 -12.03
N THR A 802 11.54 -6.07 -10.97
CA THR A 802 11.24 -4.87 -10.19
C THR A 802 11.68 -5.07 -8.74
N VAL A 803 12.47 -4.15 -8.21
CA VAL A 803 12.83 -4.10 -6.78
C VAL A 803 11.88 -3.16 -6.06
N ILE A 804 11.31 -3.57 -4.94
CA ILE A 804 10.40 -2.75 -4.13
C ILE A 804 10.88 -2.70 -2.68
N ALA A 805 10.49 -1.63 -1.98
CA ALA A 805 10.63 -1.51 -0.53
C ALA A 805 9.24 -1.63 0.11
N ALA A 806 9.10 -2.50 1.11
CA ALA A 806 7.87 -2.68 1.86
C ALA A 806 8.16 -3.23 3.27
N GLU A 807 7.29 -2.94 4.25
CA GLU A 807 7.39 -3.59 5.57
C GLU A 807 7.10 -5.08 5.45
N ARG A 808 6.17 -5.49 4.57
CA ARG A 808 5.76 -6.89 4.39
C ARG A 808 5.77 -7.32 2.93
N PRO A 809 5.98 -8.61 2.66
CA PRO A 809 5.87 -9.19 1.32
C PRO A 809 4.42 -9.04 0.78
N PRO A 810 4.20 -8.33 -0.33
CA PRO A 810 2.88 -8.23 -0.94
C PRO A 810 2.47 -9.55 -1.58
N VAL A 811 1.25 -10.01 -1.34
CA VAL A 811 0.75 -11.32 -1.80
C VAL A 811 -0.15 -11.22 -3.04
N VAL A 812 -0.63 -10.02 -3.36
CA VAL A 812 -1.49 -9.74 -4.51
C VAL A 812 -1.08 -8.38 -5.10
N ALA A 813 -1.06 -8.26 -6.42
CA ALA A 813 -1.02 -7.00 -7.14
C ALA A 813 -2.43 -6.67 -7.66
N LEU A 814 -2.98 -5.51 -7.31
CA LEU A 814 -4.27 -5.03 -7.81
C LEU A 814 -4.07 -3.89 -8.80
N ILE A 815 -4.60 -4.01 -10.01
CA ILE A 815 -4.60 -2.94 -11.00
C ILE A 815 -5.79 -2.04 -10.69
N CYS A 816 -5.52 -0.82 -10.25
CA CYS A 816 -6.54 0.11 -9.76
C CYS A 816 -6.62 1.41 -10.59
N GLY A 817 -5.61 1.73 -11.39
CA GLY A 817 -5.56 2.97 -12.15
C GLY A 817 -4.51 2.97 -13.25
N ARG A 818 -4.41 4.09 -13.96
CA ARG A 818 -3.50 4.33 -15.07
C ARG A 818 -2.94 5.75 -15.00
N GLU A 819 -1.67 5.90 -15.35
CA GLU A 819 -0.95 7.17 -15.31
C GLU A 819 0.16 7.16 -16.36
N GLY A 820 0.21 8.19 -17.22
CA GLY A 820 1.21 8.28 -18.30
C GLY A 820 1.22 7.08 -19.26
N GLY A 821 0.07 6.42 -19.45
CA GLY A 821 -0.06 5.22 -20.29
C GLY A 821 0.35 3.89 -19.62
N MET A 822 0.85 3.91 -18.39
CA MET A 822 1.18 2.71 -17.59
C MET A 822 0.14 2.46 -16.50
N LEU A 823 0.03 1.21 -16.05
CA LEU A 823 -0.90 0.80 -15.00
C LEU A 823 -0.30 1.11 -13.62
N ARG A 824 -1.13 1.59 -12.70
CA ARG A 824 -0.83 1.67 -11.26
C ARG A 824 -1.28 0.37 -10.61
N ALA A 825 -0.31 -0.46 -10.24
CA ALA A 825 -0.53 -1.72 -9.55
C ALA A 825 -0.24 -1.59 -8.05
N LEU A 826 -1.28 -1.81 -7.24
CA LEU A 826 -1.24 -1.82 -5.79
C LEU A 826 -0.69 -3.15 -5.30
N LEU A 827 0.44 -3.13 -4.60
CA LEU A 827 1.03 -4.32 -4.01
C LEU A 827 0.51 -4.47 -2.58
N CYS A 828 -0.33 -5.48 -2.37
CA CYS A 828 -1.08 -5.65 -1.13
C CYS A 828 -0.64 -6.86 -0.32
N SER A 829 -0.49 -6.70 1.00
CA SER A 829 -0.49 -7.81 1.95
C SER A 829 -1.94 -8.18 2.32
N TRP A 830 -2.19 -9.43 2.72
CA TRP A 830 -3.55 -9.88 3.03
C TRP A 830 -3.69 -10.35 4.48
N ARG A 831 -4.78 -9.90 5.12
CA ARG A 831 -5.14 -10.33 6.47
C ARG A 831 -6.48 -11.07 6.45
N PHE A 832 -6.45 -12.34 6.84
CA PHE A 832 -7.61 -13.24 6.74
C PHE A 832 -8.72 -12.96 7.75
N ASP A 833 -8.42 -12.25 8.84
CA ASP A 833 -9.34 -12.09 9.97
C ASP A 833 -10.44 -11.07 9.70
N ASN A 834 -10.10 -9.99 9.01
CA ASN A 834 -11.05 -9.02 8.48
C ASN A 834 -11.23 -9.15 6.96
N ASN A 835 -10.51 -10.09 6.32
CA ASN A 835 -10.45 -10.25 4.88
C ASN A 835 -10.14 -8.91 4.16
N CYS A 836 -9.09 -8.23 4.61
CA CYS A 836 -8.65 -6.94 4.08
C CYS A 836 -7.29 -7.08 3.37
N LEU A 837 -7.15 -6.41 2.24
CA LEU A 837 -5.90 -6.21 1.51
C LEU A 837 -5.29 -4.86 1.93
N TYR A 838 -4.06 -4.86 2.45
CA TYR A 838 -3.38 -3.65 2.92
C TYR A 838 -2.33 -3.23 1.92
N ARG A 839 -2.34 -1.96 1.52
CA ARG A 839 -1.35 -1.38 0.59
C ARG A 839 0.04 -1.35 1.24
N GLU A 840 0.96 -2.13 0.69
CA GLU A 840 2.37 -2.13 1.11
C GLU A 840 3.24 -1.28 0.18
N SER A 841 2.91 -1.25 -1.12
CA SER A 841 3.61 -0.43 -2.12
C SER A 841 2.72 -0.22 -3.35
N VAL A 842 3.11 0.68 -4.25
CA VAL A 842 2.49 0.89 -5.57
C VAL A 842 3.59 0.86 -6.61
N VAL A 843 3.39 0.13 -7.70
CA VAL A 843 4.34 0.06 -8.82
C VAL A 843 3.66 0.37 -10.14
N ARG A 844 4.44 0.82 -11.12
CA ARG A 844 3.98 1.07 -12.49
C ARG A 844 4.24 -0.16 -13.35
N MET A 845 3.21 -0.68 -14.00
CA MET A 845 3.28 -1.88 -14.85
C MET A 845 2.84 -1.56 -16.29
N ARG A 846 3.21 -2.43 -17.24
CA ARG A 846 2.86 -2.27 -18.65
C ARG A 846 1.35 -2.41 -18.86
N SER A 847 0.81 -1.65 -19.81
CA SER A 847 -0.60 -1.60 -20.14
C SER A 847 -1.16 -2.93 -20.68
N SER A 848 -0.34 -3.72 -21.37
CA SER A 848 -0.72 -5.05 -21.90
C SER A 848 -1.10 -6.06 -20.82
N LEU A 849 -0.72 -5.80 -19.57
CA LEU A 849 -1.06 -6.65 -18.43
C LEU A 849 -2.56 -6.63 -18.14
N GLU A 850 -3.25 -5.52 -18.42
CA GLU A 850 -4.67 -5.34 -18.08
C GLU A 850 -5.55 -6.48 -18.62
N ASP A 851 -5.38 -6.85 -19.89
CA ASP A 851 -6.17 -7.90 -20.55
C ASP A 851 -5.84 -9.32 -20.05
N GLN A 852 -4.68 -9.51 -19.41
CA GLN A 852 -4.18 -10.81 -18.95
C GLN A 852 -4.52 -11.11 -17.48
N THR A 853 -5.23 -10.20 -16.80
CA THR A 853 -5.51 -10.28 -15.37
C THR A 853 -6.96 -10.57 -15.04
N THR A 854 -7.16 -11.24 -13.90
CA THR A 854 -8.48 -11.67 -13.44
C THR A 854 -9.27 -10.48 -12.90
N PRO A 855 -10.49 -10.20 -13.39
CA PRO A 855 -11.38 -9.21 -12.81
C PRO A 855 -11.88 -9.69 -11.45
N MET A 856 -12.02 -8.76 -10.52
CA MET A 856 -12.36 -9.00 -9.13
C MET A 856 -13.43 -8.05 -8.63
N ASP A 857 -14.38 -8.65 -7.92
CA ASP A 857 -15.52 -7.95 -7.35
C ASP A 857 -15.42 -7.94 -5.81
N TRP A 858 -15.92 -6.87 -5.20
CA TRP A 858 -16.10 -6.77 -3.75
C TRP A 858 -14.84 -7.09 -2.91
N LEU A 859 -13.73 -6.41 -3.22
CA LEU A 859 -12.49 -6.51 -2.45
C LEU A 859 -12.39 -5.38 -1.42
N LYS A 860 -12.16 -5.73 -0.16
CA LYS A 860 -11.83 -4.72 0.86
C LYS A 860 -10.35 -4.37 0.83
N VAL A 861 -10.03 -3.10 0.59
CA VAL A 861 -8.67 -2.58 0.45
C VAL A 861 -8.44 -1.42 1.42
N SER A 862 -7.33 -1.48 2.15
CA SER A 862 -6.83 -0.43 3.04
C SER A 862 -5.77 0.41 2.34
N LEU A 863 -5.89 1.74 2.45
CA LEU A 863 -4.91 2.70 1.95
C LEU A 863 -3.64 2.75 2.81
N ALA A 864 -3.72 2.26 4.05
CA ALA A 864 -2.59 2.15 4.97
C ALA A 864 -1.92 0.77 4.88
N SER A 865 -0.65 0.72 5.25
CA SER A 865 0.10 -0.55 5.39
C SER A 865 -0.43 -1.36 6.56
N GLN A 866 -0.26 -2.68 6.50
CA GLN A 866 -0.70 -3.55 7.59
C GLN A 866 0.10 -3.30 8.88
N GLY A 867 1.35 -2.87 8.74
CA GLY A 867 2.23 -2.50 9.84
C GLY A 867 1.72 -1.28 10.60
N ASP A 868 1.37 -0.22 9.89
CA ASP A 868 0.87 1.04 10.47
C ASP A 868 -0.43 0.81 11.24
N VAL A 869 -1.37 0.10 10.65
CA VAL A 869 -2.66 -0.22 11.29
C VAL A 869 -2.46 -1.09 12.54
N SER A 870 -1.57 -2.09 12.48
CA SER A 870 -1.25 -2.91 13.65
C SER A 870 -0.68 -2.08 14.81
N ARG A 871 0.19 -1.11 14.52
CA ARG A 871 0.79 -0.23 15.52
C ARG A 871 -0.26 0.67 16.18
N GLU A 872 -1.14 1.27 15.37
CA GLU A 872 -2.19 2.15 15.89
C GLU A 872 -3.17 1.41 16.82
N ILE A 873 -3.59 0.20 16.41
CA ILE A 873 -4.44 -0.66 17.23
C ILE A 873 -3.76 -1.00 18.57
N VAL A 874 -2.47 -1.34 18.55
CA VAL A 874 -1.71 -1.68 19.77
C VAL A 874 -1.63 -0.48 20.70
N LYS A 875 -1.30 0.68 20.16
CA LYS A 875 -1.17 1.93 20.93
C LYS A 875 -2.48 2.31 21.60
N HIS A 876 -3.59 2.32 20.87
CA HIS A 876 -4.90 2.59 21.44
C HIS A 876 -5.25 1.64 22.59
N ARG A 877 -4.96 0.35 22.43
CA ARG A 877 -5.20 -0.65 23.48
C ARG A 877 -4.32 -0.44 24.72
N ILE A 878 -3.07 -0.02 24.53
CA ILE A 878 -2.19 0.33 25.64
C ILE A 878 -2.77 1.54 26.39
N ASP A 879 -3.24 2.55 25.68
CA ASP A 879 -3.82 3.76 26.28
C ASP A 879 -5.15 3.48 26.99
N GLU A 880 -6.01 2.63 26.42
CA GLU A 880 -7.23 2.15 27.10
C GLU A 880 -6.91 1.42 28.41
N LYS A 881 -5.91 0.55 28.38
CA LYS A 881 -5.45 -0.15 29.59
C LYS A 881 -4.92 0.85 30.62
N ARG A 882 -4.08 1.82 30.21
CA ARG A 882 -3.59 2.89 31.09
C ARG A 882 -4.72 3.68 31.74
N LYS A 883 -5.75 4.05 30.97
CA LYS A 883 -6.94 4.77 31.47
C LYS A 883 -7.75 3.94 32.48
N GLN A 884 -7.86 2.63 32.28
CA GLN A 884 -8.49 1.74 33.25
C GLN A 884 -7.71 1.64 34.57
N TYR A 885 -6.38 1.66 34.52
CA TYR A 885 -5.54 1.62 35.73
C TYR A 885 -5.41 2.97 36.45
N SER A 886 -5.76 4.09 35.79
CA SER A 886 -5.73 5.44 36.37
C SER A 886 -7.09 5.94 36.90
N GLY A 887 -8.08 5.06 37.08
CA GLY A 887 -9.33 5.41 37.77
C GLY A 887 -9.09 5.77 39.25
N PRO A 888 -9.97 6.57 39.88
CA PRO A 888 -9.70 7.14 41.19
C PRO A 888 -9.55 6.04 42.24
N SER A 889 -8.41 6.02 42.93
CA SER A 889 -8.26 5.26 44.17
C SER A 889 -9.47 5.52 45.05
N PRO A 890 -10.10 4.49 45.64
CA PRO A 890 -11.14 4.73 46.65
C PRO A 890 -10.50 5.59 47.74
N GLN A 891 -11.10 6.74 48.01
CA GLN A 891 -10.73 7.57 49.15
C GLN A 891 -10.83 6.69 50.39
N ILE A 892 -9.69 6.25 50.91
CA ILE A 892 -9.59 5.68 52.24
C ILE A 892 -10.00 6.82 53.17
N PRO A 893 -11.06 6.68 53.99
CA PRO A 893 -11.43 7.71 54.93
C PRO A 893 -10.26 7.94 55.88
N LEU A 894 -9.81 9.19 55.99
CA LEU A 894 -8.93 9.61 57.06
C LEU A 894 -9.70 9.46 58.37
N SER A 895 -9.57 8.31 59.03
CA SER A 895 -9.96 8.17 60.43
C SER A 895 -8.94 7.34 61.19
N THR A 896 -8.24 8.04 62.08
CA THR A 896 -7.64 7.57 63.34
C THR A 896 -6.53 6.51 63.28
N VAL A 897 -5.29 6.98 63.26
CA VAL A 897 -4.18 6.30 63.96
C VAL A 897 -3.39 7.35 64.77
N LYS A 898 -3.37 7.16 66.09
CA LYS A 898 -2.59 7.93 67.07
C LYS A 898 -1.07 7.72 66.85
N PRO A 899 -0.21 8.66 67.25
CA PRO A 899 1.23 8.49 67.14
C PRO A 899 1.74 7.57 68.26
N HIS A 900 2.46 6.52 67.92
CA HIS A 900 3.36 5.85 68.86
C HIS A 900 4.68 5.48 68.18
N VAL A 901 5.70 6.25 68.53
CA VAL A 901 7.02 5.82 69.03
C VAL A 901 7.77 4.75 68.24
N SER A 902 8.91 5.20 67.70
CA SER A 902 10.14 4.49 67.33
C SER A 902 10.43 3.20 68.12
N ILE A 903 10.98 2.17 67.45
CA ILE A 903 12.11 1.35 67.91
C ILE A 903 12.79 0.70 66.70
N ASN A 904 14.11 0.65 66.80
CA ASN A 904 15.14 0.17 65.86
C ASN A 904 15.00 -1.29 65.39
N GLY A 905 15.67 -1.59 64.26
CA GLY A 905 16.60 -2.73 64.20
C GLY A 905 16.59 -3.58 62.93
N LEU A 906 17.74 -3.53 62.24
CA LEU A 906 18.31 -4.38 61.17
C LEU A 906 17.98 -4.02 59.71
#